data_AF-A0A2H9ND21-F1
#
_entry.id   AF-A0A2H9ND21-F1
#
_cell.length_a   1.000
_cell.length_b   1.000
_cell.length_c   1.000
_cell.angle_alpha   90.00
_cell.angle_beta   90.00
_cell.angle_gamma   90.00
#
_symmetry.space_group_name_H-M   'P 1'
#
loop_
_entity.id
_entity.type
_entity.pdbx_description
1 polymer ?
#
loop_
_entity_poly.entity_id
_entity_poly.type
_entity_poly.pdbx_seq_one_letter_code
_entity_poly.pdbx_strand_id
1 'polypeptide(L)'
;MHKSHKSGIFCIFCICICIITVALISNVQAISMTPTTFTLEILFDEPKSKTSSFSESYSVQVTNDANFSVTLNATGVGCGNIVVSMSPVTLSKNTTETIGIDFEVPSSQPEGKYTCKANVFGNNFFTVSLTATINVIYPPPQLWVKWDNDIRKAKAGEKYSRNIIIEEIMGYKPAKYVTVEIKPLEEEKPIFLDIKDEKGQSPPFYFKQIDAGKSDSKQIIIAVPERNLVPGNYTLNTRTKATNNKPEDNVDYLFMYEVPYPVMRISENIDFESLTFSEGKNTLEKSLRIEEIGEYTPIEGIAIEKISGEDGWITLPAIDYVKPNSSENFTFKISLPEDAKLGKREWKFKIRTIYAGSNEFSTNTLVYFPSLDESIAEAKNMPKSEISENLILMLEGAKTSTEKQNLKDLAGTMYIFSASKTLIFEISAMKNTDALGEKLSHISAIKRSINKIEMAKKLITAGELLDKATKILNYARNIEKSEIDAEVENIRKNLEIYKKEDYKRCAVLSKKIGEIYGQELPEQKICEEKYIQAITKASKLKDDAENVRNEIEENTFVVGTGRILLNPFAYDYVITKYDENEKIYENLIKFYDAAGETGEAKIYEKKSDDLKTEKNIVSAFFMVYGAIVILILTSIVVRIFIGWTQYKRDEEEKMLGDVVYG
;
A
#
# COMPACT_ATOMS: atom_id res chain seq x y z
N MET A 1 35.46 -136.43 -13.54
CA MET A 1 36.20 -135.24 -14.02
C MET A 1 35.28 -134.03 -13.82
N HIS A 2 35.40 -133.24 -12.74
CA HIS A 2 36.20 -131.99 -12.63
C HIS A 2 35.80 -130.93 -13.68
N LYS A 3 35.44 -129.66 -13.44
CA LYS A 3 35.58 -128.63 -12.37
C LYS A 3 34.49 -127.55 -12.63
N SER A 4 33.80 -126.95 -11.65
CA SER A 4 34.13 -125.74 -10.84
C SER A 4 34.47 -124.45 -11.61
N HIS A 5 33.62 -123.40 -11.45
CA HIS A 5 33.87 -121.95 -11.20
C HIS A 5 32.63 -121.14 -11.66
N LYS A 6 31.79 -120.49 -10.85
CA LYS A 6 31.96 -119.41 -9.83
C LYS A 6 32.82 -118.21 -10.31
N SER A 7 32.15 -117.05 -10.34
CA SER A 7 32.68 -115.66 -10.44
C SER A 7 32.48 -114.98 -11.80
N GLY A 8 31.39 -114.20 -11.93
CA GLY A 8 31.13 -113.38 -13.12
C GLY A 8 30.06 -112.29 -12.97
N ILE A 9 29.64 -111.95 -11.75
CA ILE A 9 28.57 -110.95 -11.49
C ILE A 9 29.07 -109.76 -10.65
N PHE A 10 30.31 -109.77 -10.15
CA PHE A 10 30.86 -108.69 -9.31
C PHE A 10 31.71 -107.64 -10.06
N CYS A 11 31.98 -107.81 -11.36
CA CYS A 11 32.81 -106.88 -12.14
C CYS A 11 32.02 -105.80 -12.90
N ILE A 12 30.71 -105.96 -13.08
CA ILE A 12 29.87 -105.00 -13.81
C ILE A 12 29.37 -103.87 -12.88
N PHE A 13 29.25 -104.13 -11.57
CA PHE A 13 28.82 -103.11 -10.60
C PHE A 13 29.92 -102.09 -10.22
N CYS A 14 31.21 -102.49 -10.22
CA CYS A 14 32.32 -101.55 -10.00
C CYS A 14 32.62 -100.66 -11.21
N ILE A 15 32.39 -101.14 -12.43
CA ILE A 15 32.60 -100.33 -13.64
C ILE A 15 31.48 -99.29 -13.79
N CYS A 16 30.23 -99.62 -13.44
CA CYS A 16 29.15 -98.63 -13.42
C CYS A 16 29.30 -97.61 -12.28
N ILE A 17 29.80 -97.97 -11.09
CA ILE A 17 30.04 -97.00 -10.02
C ILE A 17 31.26 -96.12 -10.32
N CYS A 18 32.34 -96.64 -10.91
CA CYS A 18 33.48 -95.83 -11.34
C CYS A 18 33.16 -94.92 -12.53
N ILE A 19 32.33 -95.36 -13.49
CA ILE A 19 31.87 -94.51 -14.61
C ILE A 19 30.87 -93.46 -14.13
N ILE A 20 30.05 -93.74 -13.11
CA ILE A 20 29.16 -92.73 -12.50
C ILE A 20 29.96 -91.75 -11.62
N THR A 21 31.03 -92.14 -10.92
CA THR A 21 31.90 -91.19 -10.20
C THR A 21 32.83 -90.39 -11.12
N VAL A 22 33.25 -90.92 -12.27
CA VAL A 22 34.07 -90.16 -13.24
C VAL A 22 33.19 -89.25 -14.11
N ALA A 23 31.94 -89.62 -14.40
CA ALA A 23 30.98 -88.74 -15.08
C ALA A 23 30.41 -87.63 -14.17
N LEU A 24 30.55 -87.73 -12.84
CA LEU A 24 30.15 -86.69 -11.89
C LEU A 24 31.27 -85.66 -11.60
N ILE A 25 32.51 -85.87 -12.06
CA ILE A 25 33.61 -84.88 -11.93
C ILE A 25 33.70 -83.96 -13.16
N SER A 26 33.06 -84.31 -14.28
CA SER A 26 32.99 -83.47 -15.48
C SER A 26 31.84 -82.46 -15.37
N ASN A 27 32.05 -81.39 -14.58
CA ASN A 27 31.49 -80.04 -14.77
C ASN A 27 31.93 -79.08 -13.65
N VAL A 28 33.18 -79.18 -13.15
CA VAL A 28 33.73 -78.10 -12.33
C VAL A 28 33.94 -76.91 -13.28
N GLN A 29 33.07 -75.90 -13.18
CA GLN A 29 33.27 -74.64 -13.89
C GLN A 29 34.64 -74.10 -13.47
N ALA A 30 35.53 -73.83 -14.43
CA ALA A 30 36.89 -73.37 -14.16
C ALA A 30 36.91 -72.03 -13.41
N ILE A 31 35.82 -71.27 -13.47
CA ILE A 31 35.63 -70.00 -12.79
C ILE A 31 34.21 -69.93 -12.22
N SER A 32 34.09 -69.48 -10.98
CA SER A 32 32.82 -69.18 -10.32
C SER A 32 32.72 -67.70 -9.96
N MET A 33 31.51 -67.14 -10.00
CA MET A 33 31.25 -65.72 -9.74
C MET A 33 30.12 -65.55 -8.74
N THR A 34 30.27 -64.61 -7.81
CA THR A 34 29.23 -64.26 -6.83
C THR A 34 29.16 -62.73 -6.63
N PRO A 35 27.98 -62.09 -6.72
CA PRO A 35 26.67 -62.66 -7.10
C PRO A 35 26.52 -62.87 -8.62
N THR A 36 25.57 -63.72 -9.04
CA THR A 36 25.26 -63.99 -10.46
C THR A 36 24.21 -63.04 -11.05
N THR A 37 23.53 -62.28 -10.20
CA THR A 37 22.56 -61.24 -10.55
C THR A 37 22.80 -59.99 -9.70
N PHE A 38 22.63 -58.81 -10.29
CA PHE A 38 22.72 -57.55 -9.55
C PHE A 38 21.88 -56.46 -10.22
N THR A 39 21.62 -55.38 -9.47
CA THR A 39 20.98 -54.17 -9.97
C THR A 39 21.95 -53.01 -9.85
N LEU A 40 22.04 -52.20 -10.90
CA LEU A 40 22.86 -51.00 -10.98
C LEU A 40 21.96 -49.82 -11.33
N GLU A 41 22.05 -48.74 -10.56
CA GLU A 41 21.35 -47.49 -10.85
C GLU A 41 22.34 -46.51 -11.47
N ILE A 42 21.98 -45.94 -12.61
CA ILE A 42 22.80 -44.95 -13.30
C ILE A 42 21.99 -43.65 -13.33
N LEU A 43 22.46 -42.67 -12.57
CA LEU A 43 21.83 -41.37 -12.39
C LEU A 43 22.38 -40.39 -13.42
N PHE A 44 21.49 -39.72 -14.15
CA PHE A 44 21.90 -38.70 -15.12
C PHE A 44 21.95 -37.34 -14.43
N ASP A 45 22.96 -37.11 -13.60
CA ASP A 45 23.09 -35.94 -12.74
C ASP A 45 23.64 -34.68 -13.45
N GLU A 46 24.09 -34.80 -14.70
CA GLU A 46 24.58 -33.69 -15.51
C GLU A 46 23.71 -33.40 -16.75
N PRO A 47 23.64 -32.12 -17.21
CA PRO A 47 22.95 -31.75 -18.43
C PRO A 47 23.37 -32.56 -19.66
N LYS A 48 22.39 -32.94 -20.48
CA LYS A 48 22.60 -33.70 -21.73
C LYS A 48 23.58 -33.05 -22.71
N SER A 49 23.77 -31.74 -22.61
CA SER A 49 24.71 -30.97 -23.43
C SER A 49 26.17 -31.07 -22.96
N LYS A 50 26.43 -31.53 -21.73
CA LYS A 50 27.77 -31.61 -21.14
C LYS A 50 28.39 -33.01 -21.23
N THR A 51 27.58 -34.07 -21.16
CA THR A 51 28.06 -35.45 -21.16
C THR A 51 27.43 -36.28 -22.29
N SER A 52 28.27 -37.05 -22.99
CA SER A 52 27.83 -37.99 -24.03
C SER A 52 27.41 -39.35 -23.47
N SER A 53 27.91 -39.70 -22.29
CA SER A 53 27.67 -40.97 -21.61
C SER A 53 27.89 -40.85 -20.10
N PHE A 54 27.33 -41.79 -19.36
CA PHE A 54 27.47 -41.97 -17.91
C PHE A 54 27.99 -43.38 -17.66
N SER A 55 29.03 -43.49 -16.83
CA SER A 55 29.69 -44.76 -16.56
C SER A 55 29.62 -45.10 -15.08
N GLU A 56 29.24 -46.33 -14.78
CA GLU A 56 29.23 -46.89 -13.43
C GLU A 56 29.87 -48.27 -13.43
N SER A 57 30.58 -48.59 -12.35
CA SER A 57 31.32 -49.86 -12.22
C SER A 57 30.71 -50.74 -11.15
N TYR A 58 30.48 -52.02 -11.45
CA TYR A 58 30.03 -53.00 -10.47
C TYR A 58 31.13 -54.01 -10.15
N SER A 59 31.38 -54.23 -8.87
CA SER A 59 32.40 -55.16 -8.39
C SER A 59 31.82 -56.55 -8.15
N VAL A 60 32.43 -57.57 -8.75
CA VAL A 60 32.04 -58.98 -8.62
C VAL A 60 33.20 -59.79 -8.07
N GLN A 61 32.94 -60.70 -7.13
CA GLN A 61 33.95 -61.66 -6.69
C GLN A 61 34.03 -62.83 -7.66
N VAL A 62 35.25 -63.12 -8.10
CA VAL A 62 35.54 -64.17 -9.06
C VAL A 62 36.60 -65.10 -8.49
N THR A 63 36.27 -66.38 -8.43
CA THR A 63 37.17 -67.43 -7.98
C THR A 63 37.66 -68.21 -9.19
N ASN A 64 38.99 -68.30 -9.34
CA ASN A 64 39.63 -69.16 -10.31
C ASN A 64 39.86 -70.55 -9.69
N ASP A 65 38.94 -71.48 -9.94
CA ASP A 65 39.01 -72.86 -9.45
C ASP A 65 39.95 -73.74 -10.31
N ALA A 66 40.57 -73.17 -11.35
CA ALA A 66 41.54 -73.85 -12.18
C ALA A 66 42.95 -73.85 -11.55
N ASN A 67 43.72 -74.88 -11.88
CA ASN A 67 45.10 -75.03 -11.42
C ASN A 67 46.14 -74.20 -12.22
N PHE A 68 45.69 -73.29 -13.09
CA PHE A 68 46.50 -72.37 -13.90
C PHE A 68 45.94 -70.94 -13.82
N SER A 69 46.75 -69.93 -14.14
CA SER A 69 46.31 -68.52 -14.15
C SER A 69 45.44 -68.20 -15.36
N VAL A 70 44.46 -67.32 -15.18
CA VAL A 70 43.47 -66.99 -16.22
C VAL A 70 43.31 -65.49 -16.38
N THR A 71 43.40 -65.00 -17.62
CA THR A 71 43.08 -63.60 -17.95
C THR A 71 41.62 -63.48 -18.38
N LEU A 72 40.89 -62.59 -17.72
CA LEU A 72 39.47 -62.35 -17.92
C LEU A 72 39.23 -61.06 -18.68
N ASN A 73 38.24 -61.09 -19.56
CA ASN A 73 37.64 -59.94 -20.24
C ASN A 73 36.13 -60.00 -20.08
N ALA A 74 35.45 -58.86 -20.16
CA ALA A 74 33.99 -58.79 -20.11
C ALA A 74 33.43 -58.11 -21.37
N THR A 75 32.32 -58.64 -21.89
CA THR A 75 31.53 -58.00 -22.95
C THR A 75 30.04 -58.13 -22.66
N GLY A 76 29.27 -57.14 -23.11
CA GLY A 76 27.83 -57.12 -22.96
C GLY A 76 27.12 -57.90 -24.07
N VAL A 77 26.12 -58.70 -23.71
CA VAL A 77 25.22 -59.38 -24.65
C VAL A 77 23.78 -59.01 -24.34
N GLY A 78 23.05 -58.57 -25.37
CA GLY A 78 21.64 -58.16 -25.25
C GLY A 78 21.44 -56.85 -24.49
N CYS A 79 22.47 -55.98 -24.39
CA CYS A 79 22.48 -54.78 -23.56
C CYS A 79 21.97 -53.51 -24.28
N GLY A 80 21.44 -53.64 -25.51
CA GLY A 80 21.02 -52.49 -26.31
C GLY A 80 22.20 -51.58 -26.66
N ASN A 81 22.08 -50.28 -26.37
CA ASN A 81 23.15 -49.28 -26.59
C ASN A 81 24.11 -49.15 -25.38
N ILE A 82 23.93 -49.94 -24.32
CA ILE A 82 24.78 -49.90 -23.13
C ILE A 82 26.05 -50.69 -23.42
N VAL A 83 27.20 -50.04 -23.30
CA VAL A 83 28.51 -50.65 -23.49
C VAL A 83 28.94 -51.26 -22.17
N VAL A 84 29.23 -52.56 -22.18
CA VAL A 84 29.81 -53.25 -21.04
C VAL A 84 31.24 -53.62 -21.39
N SER A 85 32.17 -53.20 -20.54
CA SER A 85 33.58 -53.48 -20.70
C SER A 85 34.26 -53.73 -19.37
N MET A 86 35.47 -54.26 -19.43
CA MET A 86 36.31 -54.49 -18.27
C MET A 86 37.75 -54.49 -18.72
N SER A 87 38.63 -53.85 -17.96
CA SER A 87 40.07 -53.95 -18.19
C SER A 87 40.55 -55.40 -17.95
N PRO A 88 41.42 -55.98 -18.80
CA PRO A 88 41.85 -57.36 -18.64
C PRO A 88 42.47 -57.63 -17.26
N VAL A 89 41.95 -58.62 -16.50
CA VAL A 89 42.46 -59.00 -15.17
C VAL A 89 42.99 -60.42 -15.19
N THR A 90 44.22 -60.65 -14.70
CA THR A 90 44.80 -62.00 -14.60
C THR A 90 44.69 -62.53 -13.17
N LEU A 91 43.88 -63.57 -12.98
CA LEU A 91 43.72 -64.28 -11.71
C LEU A 91 44.75 -65.40 -11.60
N SER A 92 45.41 -65.50 -10.45
CA SER A 92 46.27 -66.64 -10.14
C SER A 92 45.46 -67.93 -9.91
N LYS A 93 46.12 -69.09 -9.96
CA LYS A 93 45.47 -70.38 -9.68
C LYS A 93 44.87 -70.40 -8.27
N ASN A 94 43.65 -70.93 -8.11
CA ASN A 94 42.96 -71.07 -6.82
C ASN A 94 42.86 -69.78 -6.00
N THR A 95 42.77 -68.61 -6.66
CA THR A 95 42.56 -67.32 -5.98
C THR A 95 41.17 -66.76 -6.24
N THR A 96 40.66 -66.05 -5.26
CA THR A 96 39.45 -65.22 -5.36
C THR A 96 39.87 -63.76 -5.38
N GLU A 97 39.46 -63.02 -6.40
CA GLU A 97 39.69 -61.58 -6.49
C GLU A 97 38.39 -60.86 -6.84
N THR A 98 38.36 -59.55 -6.58
CA THR A 98 37.25 -58.69 -6.98
C THR A 98 37.61 -57.98 -8.28
N ILE A 99 36.77 -58.15 -9.29
CA ILE A 99 36.92 -57.48 -10.59
C ILE A 99 35.81 -56.43 -10.76
N GLY A 100 36.14 -55.28 -11.34
CA GLY A 100 35.17 -54.24 -11.71
C GLY A 100 34.71 -54.41 -13.14
N ILE A 101 33.40 -54.38 -13.37
CA ILE A 101 32.79 -54.37 -14.70
C ILE A 101 32.19 -52.99 -14.93
N ASP A 102 32.60 -52.32 -15.99
CA ASP A 102 32.18 -50.97 -16.33
C ASP A 102 30.98 -50.99 -17.27
N PHE A 103 29.97 -50.20 -16.93
CA PHE A 103 28.74 -50.01 -17.69
C PHE A 103 28.66 -48.57 -18.14
N GLU A 104 28.87 -48.33 -19.43
CA GLU A 104 28.75 -47.01 -20.05
C GLU A 104 27.40 -46.89 -20.77
N VAL A 105 26.59 -45.94 -20.31
CA VAL A 105 25.25 -45.66 -20.84
C VAL A 105 25.27 -44.33 -21.58
N PRO A 106 24.90 -44.29 -22.87
CA PRO A 106 24.87 -43.02 -23.61
C PRO A 106 23.78 -42.08 -23.08
N SER A 107 24.01 -40.76 -23.14
CA SER A 107 23.05 -39.75 -22.66
C SER A 107 21.75 -39.68 -23.50
N SER A 108 21.71 -40.37 -24.63
CA SER A 108 20.51 -40.60 -25.45
C SER A 108 19.67 -41.80 -25.01
N GLN A 109 20.18 -42.64 -24.10
CA GLN A 109 19.48 -43.83 -23.61
C GLN A 109 18.21 -43.42 -22.85
N PRO A 110 17.01 -43.90 -23.25
CA PRO A 110 15.76 -43.57 -22.57
C PRO A 110 15.76 -44.00 -21.09
N GLU A 111 14.96 -43.31 -20.27
CA GLU A 111 14.70 -43.72 -18.89
C GLU A 111 13.98 -45.07 -18.85
N GLY A 112 14.40 -45.96 -17.96
CA GLY A 112 13.77 -47.28 -17.83
C GLY A 112 14.67 -48.34 -17.23
N LYS A 113 14.15 -49.57 -17.17
CA LYS A 113 14.87 -50.74 -16.69
C LYS A 113 15.34 -51.58 -17.86
N TYR A 114 16.64 -51.87 -17.91
CA TYR A 114 17.29 -52.64 -18.95
C TYR A 114 17.90 -53.89 -18.35
N THR A 115 17.70 -55.05 -18.99
CA THR A 115 18.37 -56.28 -18.58
C THR A 115 19.49 -56.58 -19.56
N CYS A 116 20.70 -56.70 -19.04
CA CYS A 116 21.92 -56.91 -19.79
C CYS A 116 22.63 -58.16 -19.25
N LYS A 117 23.21 -58.97 -20.14
CA LYS A 117 24.09 -60.08 -19.71
C LYS A 117 25.54 -59.67 -19.89
N ALA A 118 26.26 -59.48 -18.80
CA ALA A 118 27.71 -59.28 -18.84
C ALA A 118 28.38 -60.65 -18.90
N ASN A 119 28.92 -60.99 -20.07
CA ASN A 119 29.65 -62.23 -20.27
C ASN A 119 31.12 -61.99 -19.92
N VAL A 120 31.59 -62.66 -18.88
CA VAL A 120 33.01 -62.70 -18.53
C VAL A 120 33.60 -63.98 -19.10
N PHE A 121 34.63 -63.84 -19.92
CA PHE A 121 35.28 -64.94 -20.63
C PHE A 121 36.79 -64.85 -20.50
N GLY A 122 37.44 -66.00 -20.53
CA GLY A 122 38.90 -66.11 -20.59
C GLY A 122 39.39 -66.84 -21.83
N ASN A 123 40.71 -66.80 -22.07
CA ASN A 123 41.35 -67.32 -23.28
C ASN A 123 41.13 -68.82 -23.58
N ASN A 124 40.53 -69.59 -22.66
CA ASN A 124 40.37 -71.05 -22.74
C ASN A 124 38.88 -71.52 -22.78
N PHE A 125 37.99 -70.78 -23.44
CA PHE A 125 36.60 -71.16 -23.81
C PHE A 125 35.56 -71.33 -22.69
N PHE A 126 35.80 -70.87 -21.46
CA PHE A 126 34.73 -70.75 -20.47
C PHE A 126 34.14 -69.34 -20.49
N THR A 127 32.81 -69.25 -20.42
CA THR A 127 32.06 -67.98 -20.35
C THR A 127 31.10 -68.08 -19.17
N VAL A 128 31.19 -67.14 -18.24
CA VAL A 128 30.23 -66.97 -17.15
C VAL A 128 29.38 -65.74 -17.45
N SER A 129 28.06 -65.89 -17.44
CA SER A 129 27.13 -64.80 -17.68
C SER A 129 26.59 -64.26 -16.36
N LEU A 130 26.80 -62.97 -16.12
CA LEU A 130 26.17 -62.21 -15.04
C LEU A 130 24.94 -61.50 -15.60
N THR A 131 23.81 -61.56 -14.90
CA THR A 131 22.60 -60.80 -15.31
C THR A 131 22.55 -59.49 -14.54
N ALA A 132 22.74 -58.39 -15.25
CA ALA A 132 22.65 -57.02 -14.74
C ALA A 132 21.28 -56.42 -15.05
N THR A 133 20.59 -55.90 -14.04
CA THR A 133 19.43 -55.00 -14.24
C THR A 133 19.91 -53.56 -14.07
N ILE A 134 19.97 -52.81 -15.17
CA ILE A 134 20.43 -51.43 -15.21
C ILE A 134 19.20 -50.52 -15.20
N ASN A 135 19.04 -49.76 -14.12
CA ASN A 135 17.99 -48.74 -14.00
C ASN A 135 18.58 -47.39 -14.44
N VAL A 136 18.17 -46.90 -15.59
CA VAL A 136 18.48 -45.55 -16.05
C VAL A 136 17.45 -44.60 -15.45
N ILE A 137 17.90 -43.63 -14.67
CA ILE A 137 17.05 -42.69 -13.94
C ILE A 137 17.37 -41.27 -14.38
N TYR A 138 16.39 -40.58 -14.93
CA TYR A 138 16.53 -39.19 -15.34
C TYR A 138 16.23 -38.25 -14.17
N PRO A 139 16.98 -37.13 -14.04
CA PRO A 139 16.75 -36.14 -13.01
C PRO A 139 15.39 -35.46 -13.25
N PRO A 140 14.79 -34.86 -12.21
CA PRO A 140 13.70 -33.91 -12.44
C PRO A 140 14.20 -32.77 -13.36
N PRO A 141 13.33 -32.18 -14.20
CA PRO A 141 13.69 -31.02 -15.00
C PRO A 141 14.14 -29.87 -14.10
N GLN A 142 15.17 -29.15 -14.52
CA GLN A 142 15.61 -27.92 -13.84
C GLN A 142 15.33 -26.74 -14.76
N LEU A 143 14.87 -25.64 -14.18
CA LEU A 143 14.49 -24.44 -14.93
C LEU A 143 15.43 -23.29 -14.63
N TRP A 144 15.79 -22.56 -15.67
CA TRP A 144 16.46 -21.28 -15.57
C TRP A 144 15.54 -20.20 -16.14
N VAL A 145 15.20 -19.21 -15.32
CA VAL A 145 14.45 -18.03 -15.76
C VAL A 145 15.39 -16.86 -15.98
N LYS A 146 15.12 -16.08 -17.02
CA LYS A 146 15.85 -14.84 -17.34
C LYS A 146 14.91 -13.82 -17.95
N TRP A 147 15.29 -12.55 -17.85
CA TRP A 147 14.66 -11.46 -18.60
C TRP A 147 15.52 -11.13 -19.82
N ASP A 148 14.89 -10.67 -20.90
CA ASP A 148 15.61 -10.23 -22.10
C ASP A 148 16.45 -8.98 -21.86
N ASN A 149 15.98 -8.05 -21.01
CA ASN A 149 16.72 -6.88 -20.57
C ASN A 149 16.15 -6.27 -19.28
N ASP A 150 17.00 -5.57 -18.53
CA ASP A 150 16.58 -4.79 -17.36
C ASP A 150 15.98 -3.43 -17.77
N ILE A 151 15.28 -2.79 -16.85
CA ILE A 151 14.82 -1.40 -17.01
C ILE A 151 15.94 -0.41 -16.62
N ARG A 152 16.86 -0.80 -15.73
CA ARG A 152 17.89 0.03 -15.08
C ARG A 152 17.31 1.22 -14.31
N LYS A 153 16.64 2.15 -14.98
CA LYS A 153 15.96 3.32 -14.40
C LYS A 153 14.50 3.37 -14.83
N ALA A 154 13.61 3.35 -13.85
CA ALA A 154 12.17 3.45 -14.06
C ALA A 154 11.75 4.93 -14.09
N LYS A 155 11.11 5.35 -15.19
CA LYS A 155 10.52 6.68 -15.35
C LYS A 155 9.04 6.65 -15.04
N ALA A 156 8.55 7.61 -14.24
CA ALA A 156 7.14 7.70 -13.87
C ALA A 156 6.23 7.84 -15.09
N GLY A 157 5.13 7.09 -15.10
CA GLY A 157 4.18 7.03 -16.22
C GLY A 157 4.63 6.22 -17.44
N GLU A 158 5.89 5.77 -17.47
CA GLU A 158 6.43 5.00 -18.60
C GLU A 158 5.98 3.54 -18.56
N LYS A 159 5.92 2.90 -19.73
CA LYS A 159 5.66 1.46 -19.87
C LYS A 159 6.80 0.78 -20.61
N TYR A 160 7.26 -0.33 -20.06
CA TYR A 160 8.33 -1.14 -20.63
C TYR A 160 7.76 -2.49 -21.06
N SER A 161 8.00 -2.87 -22.31
CA SER A 161 7.74 -4.24 -22.78
C SER A 161 9.02 -5.06 -22.66
N ARG A 162 8.93 -6.23 -22.02
CA ARG A 162 10.03 -7.15 -21.74
C ARG A 162 9.58 -8.59 -21.88
N ASN A 163 10.50 -9.50 -22.14
CA ASN A 163 10.20 -10.93 -22.22
C ASN A 163 10.80 -11.67 -21.03
N ILE A 164 9.96 -12.46 -20.36
CA ILE A 164 10.43 -13.52 -19.47
C ILE A 164 10.71 -14.73 -20.33
N ILE A 165 11.92 -15.26 -20.24
CA ILE A 165 12.38 -16.44 -20.96
C ILE A 165 12.65 -17.54 -19.92
N ILE A 166 12.07 -18.71 -20.15
CA ILE A 166 12.28 -19.91 -19.32
C ILE A 166 12.97 -20.97 -20.15
N GLU A 167 13.99 -21.58 -19.59
CA GLU A 167 14.80 -22.62 -20.24
C GLU A 167 14.85 -23.88 -19.35
N GLU A 168 14.59 -25.05 -19.93
CA GLU A 168 14.84 -26.34 -19.26
C GLU A 168 16.29 -26.75 -19.54
N ILE A 169 17.10 -26.90 -18.49
CA ILE A 169 18.56 -26.99 -18.63
C ILE A 169 19.13 -28.41 -18.60
N MET A 170 18.38 -29.43 -18.16
CA MET A 170 18.89 -30.80 -18.08
C MET A 170 18.79 -31.56 -19.40
N GLY A 171 17.76 -31.29 -20.22
CA GLY A 171 17.63 -31.86 -21.56
C GLY A 171 17.02 -33.26 -21.64
N TYR A 172 16.49 -33.78 -20.52
CA TYR A 172 15.96 -35.16 -20.45
C TYR A 172 14.44 -35.24 -20.34
N LYS A 173 13.83 -34.42 -19.47
CA LYS A 173 12.39 -34.41 -19.20
C LYS A 173 11.80 -33.03 -19.45
N PRO A 174 10.60 -32.91 -20.04
CA PRO A 174 9.91 -31.64 -20.12
C PRO A 174 9.42 -31.19 -18.73
N ALA A 175 9.43 -29.90 -18.47
CA ALA A 175 8.79 -29.31 -17.30
C ALA A 175 7.31 -29.04 -17.58
N LYS A 176 6.41 -29.51 -16.72
CA LYS A 176 4.95 -29.43 -16.92
C LYS A 176 4.29 -28.42 -16.00
N TYR A 177 3.36 -27.64 -16.54
CA TYR A 177 2.59 -26.62 -15.82
C TYR A 177 3.51 -25.64 -15.07
N VAL A 178 4.39 -24.99 -15.83
CA VAL A 178 5.38 -24.09 -15.28
C VAL A 178 4.71 -22.78 -14.87
N THR A 179 5.02 -22.34 -13.66
CA THR A 179 4.53 -21.12 -13.04
C THR A 179 5.70 -20.19 -12.74
N VAL A 180 5.58 -18.92 -13.11
CA VAL A 180 6.56 -17.86 -12.80
C VAL A 180 5.98 -16.94 -11.75
N GLU A 181 6.63 -16.87 -10.59
CA GLU A 181 6.29 -15.93 -9.52
C GLU A 181 7.28 -14.75 -9.56
N ILE A 182 6.79 -13.53 -9.39
CA ILE A 182 7.62 -12.34 -9.22
C ILE A 182 7.26 -11.72 -7.87
N LYS A 183 8.24 -11.61 -6.98
CA LYS A 183 8.06 -11.10 -5.62
C LYS A 183 9.18 -10.14 -5.27
N PRO A 184 8.99 -9.20 -4.33
CA PRO A 184 10.12 -8.43 -3.82
C PRO A 184 11.10 -9.40 -3.14
N LEU A 185 12.41 -9.10 -3.22
CA LEU A 185 13.42 -9.92 -2.57
C LEU A 185 13.29 -9.89 -1.03
N GLU A 186 12.88 -8.74 -0.49
CA GLU A 186 12.59 -8.52 0.93
C GLU A 186 11.06 -8.38 1.09
N GLU A 187 10.44 -9.20 1.96
CA GLU A 187 8.98 -9.28 2.08
C GLU A 187 8.30 -7.96 2.49
N GLU A 188 9.03 -7.05 3.13
CA GLU A 188 8.53 -5.74 3.57
C GLU A 188 8.67 -4.63 2.50
N LYS A 189 9.39 -4.87 1.40
CA LYS A 189 9.58 -3.86 0.36
C LYS A 189 8.43 -3.86 -0.64
N PRO A 190 7.75 -2.71 -0.86
CA PRO A 190 6.69 -2.62 -1.85
C PRO A 190 7.22 -2.79 -3.28
N ILE A 191 6.40 -3.40 -4.14
CA ILE A 191 6.62 -3.37 -5.59
C ILE A 191 5.93 -2.11 -6.13
N PHE A 192 6.72 -1.15 -6.61
CA PHE A 192 6.20 0.08 -7.22
C PHE A 192 5.84 -0.07 -8.70
N LEU A 193 6.03 -1.26 -9.27
CA LEU A 193 5.78 -1.55 -10.68
C LEU A 193 4.47 -2.33 -10.84
N ASP A 194 3.62 -1.93 -11.79
CA ASP A 194 2.48 -2.73 -12.23
C ASP A 194 2.95 -3.69 -13.32
N ILE A 195 3.07 -4.97 -12.97
CA ILE A 195 3.61 -6.02 -13.84
C ILE A 195 2.46 -6.90 -14.33
N LYS A 196 2.24 -6.93 -15.65
CA LYS A 196 1.14 -7.66 -16.28
C LYS A 196 1.58 -8.32 -17.58
N ASP A 197 0.94 -9.41 -17.98
CA ASP A 197 1.12 -9.94 -19.34
C ASP A 197 0.31 -9.14 -20.38
N GLU A 198 0.43 -9.49 -21.67
CA GLU A 198 -0.33 -8.86 -22.77
C GLU A 198 -1.86 -8.93 -22.60
N LYS A 199 -2.36 -9.84 -21.75
CA LYS A 199 -3.78 -10.01 -21.43
C LYS A 199 -4.19 -9.23 -20.18
N GLY A 200 -3.27 -8.48 -19.57
CA GLY A 200 -3.52 -7.71 -18.35
C GLY A 200 -3.53 -8.54 -17.07
N GLN A 201 -3.05 -9.80 -17.11
CA GLN A 201 -2.99 -10.66 -15.93
C GLN A 201 -1.73 -10.36 -15.13
N SER A 202 -1.85 -10.20 -13.81
CA SER A 202 -0.70 -10.07 -12.91
C SER A 202 -0.06 -11.42 -12.59
N PRO A 203 1.22 -11.46 -12.16
CA PRO A 203 1.86 -12.67 -11.68
C PRO A 203 1.01 -13.40 -10.62
N PRO A 204 1.06 -14.75 -10.58
CA PRO A 204 1.97 -15.61 -11.32
C PRO A 204 1.61 -15.85 -12.79
N PHE A 205 2.62 -16.03 -13.65
CA PHE A 205 2.45 -16.33 -15.07
C PHE A 205 2.57 -17.82 -15.36
N TYR A 206 1.77 -18.32 -16.30
CA TYR A 206 1.67 -19.75 -16.59
C TYR A 206 2.16 -20.11 -17.98
N PHE A 207 2.88 -21.22 -18.05
CA PHE A 207 3.35 -21.91 -19.27
C PHE A 207 2.89 -23.37 -19.19
N LYS A 208 2.29 -23.88 -20.27
CA LYS A 208 1.73 -25.23 -20.27
C LYS A 208 2.84 -26.29 -20.11
N GLN A 209 3.94 -26.10 -20.82
CA GLN A 209 5.07 -27.01 -20.84
C GLN A 209 6.32 -26.27 -21.36
N ILE A 210 7.48 -26.62 -20.83
CA ILE A 210 8.78 -26.30 -21.42
C ILE A 210 9.42 -27.61 -21.84
N ASP A 211 9.69 -27.76 -23.13
CA ASP A 211 10.28 -28.99 -23.69
C ASP A 211 11.73 -29.17 -23.20
N ALA A 212 12.16 -30.43 -23.12
CA ALA A 212 13.48 -30.79 -22.65
C ALA A 212 14.58 -30.10 -23.47
N GLY A 213 15.47 -29.35 -22.81
CA GLY A 213 16.55 -28.60 -23.46
C GLY A 213 16.08 -27.44 -24.35
N LYS A 214 14.83 -26.98 -24.19
CA LYS A 214 14.25 -25.87 -24.96
C LYS A 214 13.93 -24.69 -24.06
N SER A 215 13.69 -23.55 -24.70
CA SER A 215 13.19 -22.35 -24.06
C SER A 215 11.84 -21.91 -24.64
N ASP A 216 11.06 -21.23 -23.80
CA ASP A 216 9.84 -20.54 -24.19
C ASP A 216 9.88 -19.12 -23.59
N SER A 217 9.10 -18.20 -24.16
CA SER A 217 9.11 -16.80 -23.74
C SER A 217 7.71 -16.20 -23.71
N LYS A 218 7.50 -15.25 -22.79
CA LYS A 218 6.24 -14.51 -22.67
C LYS A 218 6.52 -13.04 -22.49
N GLN A 219 5.82 -12.21 -23.27
CA GLN A 219 5.89 -10.77 -23.17
C GLN A 219 5.12 -10.28 -21.94
N ILE A 220 5.79 -9.44 -21.17
CA ILE A 220 5.33 -8.79 -19.94
C ILE A 220 5.45 -7.28 -20.12
N ILE A 221 4.40 -6.58 -19.71
CA ILE A 221 4.32 -5.13 -19.65
C ILE A 221 4.56 -4.71 -18.20
N ILE A 222 5.55 -3.84 -18.02
CA ILE A 222 5.90 -3.24 -16.74
C ILE A 222 5.53 -1.76 -16.82
N ALA A 223 4.49 -1.35 -16.11
CA ALA A 223 4.07 0.05 -16.05
C ALA A 223 4.54 0.70 -14.74
N VAL A 224 5.12 1.90 -14.85
CA VAL A 224 5.52 2.71 -13.71
C VAL A 224 4.39 3.70 -13.38
N PRO A 225 3.90 3.75 -12.14
CA PRO A 225 2.93 4.76 -11.71
C PRO A 225 3.39 6.19 -12.00
N GLU A 226 2.44 7.08 -12.26
CA GLU A 226 2.74 8.51 -12.45
C GLU A 226 3.03 9.25 -11.15
N ARG A 227 2.58 8.71 -10.01
CA ARG A 227 2.60 9.35 -8.68
C ARG A 227 2.94 8.36 -7.58
N ASN A 228 3.31 8.89 -6.41
CA ASN A 228 3.63 8.14 -5.18
C ASN A 228 4.78 7.15 -5.38
N LEU A 229 5.76 7.52 -6.21
CA LEU A 229 6.98 6.74 -6.37
C LEU A 229 7.94 7.07 -5.23
N VAL A 230 8.52 6.03 -4.64
CA VAL A 230 9.59 6.20 -3.65
C VAL A 230 10.93 5.99 -4.36
N PRO A 231 11.81 7.01 -4.40
CA PRO A 231 13.15 6.85 -4.95
C PRO A 231 13.97 5.82 -4.20
N GLY A 232 14.76 5.04 -4.93
CA GLY A 232 15.59 3.98 -4.37
C GLY A 232 15.93 2.87 -5.35
N ASN A 233 16.66 1.87 -4.85
CA ASN A 233 17.02 0.67 -5.59
C ASN A 233 16.13 -0.49 -5.16
N TYR A 234 15.57 -1.19 -6.14
CA TYR A 234 14.63 -2.27 -5.95
C TYR A 234 15.13 -3.54 -6.61
N THR A 235 14.80 -4.67 -6.00
CA THR A 235 15.15 -6.00 -6.51
C THR A 235 13.94 -6.91 -6.40
N LEU A 236 13.53 -7.46 -7.53
CA LEU A 236 12.46 -8.44 -7.62
C LEU A 236 13.08 -9.81 -7.87
N ASN A 237 12.66 -10.80 -7.09
CA ASN A 237 13.02 -12.17 -7.35
C ASN A 237 11.98 -12.81 -8.28
N THR A 238 12.45 -13.29 -9.43
CA THR A 238 11.66 -14.06 -10.40
C THR A 238 11.98 -15.53 -10.20
N ARG A 239 10.99 -16.29 -9.74
CA ARG A 239 11.11 -17.73 -9.45
C ARG A 239 10.27 -18.55 -10.39
N THR A 240 10.74 -19.75 -10.71
CA THR A 240 9.96 -20.73 -11.48
C THR A 240 9.62 -21.95 -10.64
N LYS A 241 8.46 -22.56 -10.93
CA LYS A 241 8.03 -23.84 -10.36
C LYS A 241 7.36 -24.65 -11.44
N ALA A 242 7.54 -25.97 -11.42
CA ALA A 242 6.82 -26.92 -12.27
C ALA A 242 6.20 -28.02 -11.40
N THR A 243 5.23 -28.74 -11.94
CA THR A 243 4.58 -29.84 -11.20
C THR A 243 5.48 -31.05 -10.98
N ASN A 244 6.52 -31.19 -11.79
CA ASN A 244 7.41 -32.35 -11.82
C ASN A 244 8.88 -31.98 -11.53
N ASN A 245 9.15 -30.79 -10.99
CA ASN A 245 10.49 -30.40 -10.58
C ASN A 245 10.59 -30.17 -9.07
N LYS A 246 11.83 -30.00 -8.61
CA LYS A 246 12.14 -29.44 -7.30
C LYS A 246 12.45 -27.95 -7.47
N PRO A 247 11.63 -27.04 -6.93
CA PRO A 247 11.84 -25.59 -7.08
C PRO A 247 13.21 -25.11 -6.61
N GLU A 248 13.80 -25.75 -5.60
CA GLU A 248 15.13 -25.46 -5.06
C GLU A 248 16.28 -25.72 -6.04
N ASP A 249 16.06 -26.58 -7.05
CA ASP A 249 17.05 -26.88 -8.08
C ASP A 249 16.98 -25.88 -9.25
N ASN A 250 16.02 -24.95 -9.24
CA ASN A 250 15.88 -23.94 -10.28
C ASN A 250 16.83 -22.75 -10.05
N VAL A 251 17.19 -22.10 -11.16
CA VAL A 251 17.96 -20.87 -11.14
C VAL A 251 17.01 -19.67 -11.22
N ASP A 252 16.82 -19.01 -10.08
CA ASP A 252 16.09 -17.76 -9.92
C ASP A 252 16.79 -16.59 -10.66
N TYR A 253 16.02 -15.53 -10.98
CA TYR A 253 16.56 -14.29 -11.54
C TYR A 253 16.23 -13.07 -10.68
N LEU A 254 17.25 -12.28 -10.37
CA LEU A 254 17.12 -11.01 -9.65
C LEU A 254 16.98 -9.86 -10.66
N PHE A 255 15.76 -9.36 -10.81
CA PHE A 255 15.45 -8.21 -11.65
C PHE A 255 15.66 -6.92 -10.85
N MET A 256 16.65 -6.12 -11.25
CA MET A 256 17.05 -4.91 -10.53
C MET A 256 16.66 -3.63 -11.27
N TYR A 257 16.11 -2.66 -10.55
CA TYR A 257 15.79 -1.35 -11.12
C TYR A 257 15.94 -0.23 -10.07
N GLU A 258 16.26 0.97 -10.56
CA GLU A 258 16.37 2.20 -9.79
C GLU A 258 15.17 3.12 -10.09
N VAL A 259 14.61 3.74 -9.06
CA VAL A 259 13.78 4.94 -9.17
C VAL A 259 14.66 6.12 -8.73
N PRO A 260 15.16 6.95 -9.66
CA PRO A 260 16.06 8.06 -9.31
C PRO A 260 15.39 9.12 -8.42
N TYR A 261 16.18 9.86 -7.65
CA TYR A 261 15.65 11.01 -6.91
C TYR A 261 15.28 12.15 -7.87
N PRO A 262 14.12 12.82 -7.67
CA PRO A 262 13.75 14.00 -8.46
C PRO A 262 14.69 15.16 -8.16
N VAL A 263 14.93 16.01 -9.15
CA VAL A 263 15.79 17.19 -8.99
C VAL A 263 14.98 18.45 -9.30
N MET A 264 14.83 19.31 -8.29
CA MET A 264 14.06 20.54 -8.39
C MET A 264 14.92 21.74 -8.76
N ARG A 265 14.48 22.49 -9.77
CA ARG A 265 14.97 23.83 -10.10
C ARG A 265 13.84 24.84 -9.96
N ILE A 266 14.12 25.98 -9.35
CA ILE A 266 13.18 27.11 -9.28
C ILE A 266 13.72 28.29 -10.08
N SER A 267 12.83 29.11 -10.62
CA SER A 267 13.19 30.40 -11.21
C SER A 267 13.69 31.38 -10.15
N GLU A 268 14.20 32.53 -10.61
CA GLU A 268 14.64 33.62 -9.74
C GLU A 268 13.53 34.18 -8.84
N ASN A 269 13.92 35.08 -7.93
CA ASN A 269 13.05 35.76 -6.97
C ASN A 269 11.86 36.46 -7.65
N ILE A 270 10.75 36.59 -6.92
CA ILE A 270 9.55 37.28 -7.40
C ILE A 270 9.63 38.77 -7.05
N ASP A 271 9.54 39.64 -8.04
CA ASP A 271 9.33 41.07 -7.84
C ASP A 271 7.88 41.43 -8.22
N PHE A 272 7.10 41.83 -7.23
CA PHE A 272 5.74 42.35 -7.42
C PHE A 272 5.76 43.85 -7.79
N GLU A 273 6.91 44.43 -8.08
CA GLU A 273 7.08 45.82 -8.49
C GLU A 273 6.53 46.78 -7.41
N SER A 274 5.39 47.42 -7.66
CA SER A 274 4.82 48.42 -6.76
C SER A 274 3.31 48.27 -6.57
N LEU A 275 2.86 48.40 -5.32
CA LEU A 275 1.46 48.39 -4.93
C LEU A 275 1.05 49.75 -4.35
N THR A 276 -0.19 50.15 -4.63
CA THR A 276 -0.78 51.38 -4.08
C THR A 276 -2.22 51.15 -3.63
N PHE A 277 -2.72 52.03 -2.76
CA PHE A 277 -4.06 51.95 -2.16
C PHE A 277 -5.21 52.30 -3.11
N SER A 278 -4.93 52.49 -4.40
CA SER A 278 -5.96 52.71 -5.42
C SER A 278 -6.60 51.41 -5.88
N GLU A 279 -7.89 51.48 -6.19
CA GLU A 279 -8.65 50.37 -6.75
C GLU A 279 -7.98 49.78 -8.01
N GLY A 280 -7.87 48.46 -8.06
CA GLY A 280 -7.23 47.73 -9.16
C GLY A 280 -5.70 47.75 -9.18
N LYS A 281 -5.05 48.54 -8.31
CA LYS A 281 -3.58 48.59 -8.13
C LYS A 281 -3.11 48.10 -6.75
N ASN A 282 -4.04 47.60 -5.95
CA ASN A 282 -3.83 47.05 -4.62
C ASN A 282 -3.59 45.53 -4.64
N THR A 283 -3.67 44.87 -5.80
CA THR A 283 -3.40 43.44 -5.95
C THR A 283 -2.55 43.18 -7.19
N LEU A 284 -1.59 42.27 -7.10
CA LEU A 284 -0.78 41.82 -8.23
C LEU A 284 -0.58 40.31 -8.20
N GLU A 285 -0.39 39.73 -9.38
CA GLU A 285 -0.12 38.31 -9.55
C GLU A 285 1.20 38.12 -10.30
N LYS A 286 2.06 37.25 -9.79
CA LYS A 286 3.34 36.89 -10.40
C LYS A 286 3.58 35.41 -10.23
N SER A 287 4.21 34.78 -11.22
CA SER A 287 4.44 33.35 -11.20
C SER A 287 5.90 33.01 -10.89
N LEU A 288 6.11 31.99 -10.06
CA LEU A 288 7.39 31.30 -9.90
C LEU A 288 7.36 30.03 -10.75
N ARG A 289 8.38 29.77 -11.55
CA ARG A 289 8.49 28.53 -12.30
C ARG A 289 9.24 27.49 -11.47
N ILE A 290 8.65 26.31 -11.27
CA ILE A 290 9.32 25.15 -10.69
C ILE A 290 9.44 24.10 -11.78
N GLU A 291 10.60 23.48 -11.89
CA GLU A 291 10.96 22.53 -12.93
C GLU A 291 11.62 21.29 -12.33
N GLU A 292 11.21 20.13 -12.85
CA GLU A 292 11.85 18.85 -12.59
C GLU A 292 12.88 18.60 -13.70
N ILE A 293 14.16 18.54 -13.33
CA ILE A 293 15.28 18.39 -14.28
C ILE A 293 15.96 17.01 -14.20
N GLY A 294 15.49 16.12 -13.33
CA GLY A 294 15.98 14.76 -13.18
C GLY A 294 15.39 13.77 -14.17
N GLU A 295 14.31 14.12 -14.88
CA GLU A 295 13.64 13.41 -15.97
C GLU A 295 12.87 12.13 -15.64
N TYR A 296 13.11 11.51 -14.48
CA TYR A 296 12.56 10.20 -14.14
C TYR A 296 11.39 10.27 -13.15
N THR A 297 11.56 10.98 -12.04
CA THR A 297 10.62 10.97 -10.91
C THR A 297 9.97 12.35 -10.78
N PRO A 298 8.65 12.45 -10.54
CA PRO A 298 7.98 13.73 -10.37
C PRO A 298 8.41 14.43 -9.07
N ILE A 299 8.18 15.74 -9.01
CA ILE A 299 8.22 16.48 -7.74
C ILE A 299 6.84 16.39 -7.12
N GLU A 300 6.77 15.82 -5.91
CA GLU A 300 5.51 15.63 -5.17
C GLU A 300 5.57 16.28 -3.78
N GLY A 301 4.39 16.57 -3.24
CA GLY A 301 4.20 17.13 -1.90
C GLY A 301 4.84 18.51 -1.75
N ILE A 302 4.68 19.35 -2.78
CA ILE A 302 5.18 20.72 -2.76
C ILE A 302 4.44 21.50 -1.66
N ALA A 303 5.19 21.95 -0.67
CA ALA A 303 4.69 22.78 0.43
C ALA A 303 5.51 24.07 0.49
N ILE A 304 4.81 25.21 0.57
CA ILE A 304 5.44 26.52 0.64
C ILE A 304 5.23 27.09 2.04
N GLU A 305 6.33 27.30 2.75
CA GLU A 305 6.35 27.85 4.10
C GLU A 305 6.91 29.26 4.07
N LYS A 306 6.27 30.18 4.79
CA LYS A 306 6.82 31.52 5.00
C LYS A 306 7.87 31.48 6.11
N ILE A 307 9.09 31.91 5.82
CA ILE A 307 10.17 32.08 6.80
C ILE A 307 10.05 33.44 7.48
N SER A 308 9.86 34.51 6.70
CA SER A 308 9.79 35.88 7.20
C SER A 308 8.96 36.80 6.31
N GLY A 309 8.59 37.95 6.87
CA GLY A 309 7.75 38.96 6.21
C GLY A 309 6.35 39.04 6.83
N GLU A 310 5.59 40.06 6.45
CA GLU A 310 4.28 40.35 7.04
C GLU A 310 3.22 39.27 6.71
N ASP A 311 2.31 39.01 7.65
CA ASP A 311 1.22 38.04 7.51
C ASP A 311 0.05 38.59 6.71
N GLY A 312 -0.62 37.73 5.94
CA GLY A 312 -1.87 38.05 5.24
C GLY A 312 -1.74 38.80 3.91
N TRP A 313 -0.53 39.14 3.46
CA TRP A 313 -0.31 39.85 2.19
C TRP A 313 -0.31 38.94 0.96
N ILE A 314 0.30 37.76 1.07
CA ILE A 314 0.55 36.87 -0.07
C ILE A 314 -0.29 35.61 0.10
N THR A 315 -1.15 35.36 -0.88
CA THR A 315 -1.86 34.09 -1.03
C THR A 315 -0.97 33.12 -1.77
N LEU A 316 -0.68 31.99 -1.13
CA LEU A 316 0.16 30.93 -1.68
C LEU A 316 -0.65 30.04 -2.64
N PRO A 317 -0.06 29.59 -3.75
CA PRO A 317 -0.73 28.67 -4.67
C PRO A 317 -0.92 27.29 -4.04
N ALA A 318 -2.03 26.62 -4.38
CA ALA A 318 -2.31 25.24 -4.00
C ALA A 318 -1.96 24.29 -5.15
N ILE A 319 -0.70 23.85 -5.21
CA ILE A 319 -0.20 22.90 -6.21
C ILE A 319 0.78 21.96 -5.50
N ASP A 320 0.65 20.66 -5.75
CA ASP A 320 1.39 19.60 -5.05
C ASP A 320 2.29 18.77 -5.97
N TYR A 321 2.33 19.05 -7.28
CA TYR A 321 2.85 18.13 -8.30
C TYR A 321 3.51 18.82 -9.50
N VAL A 322 4.68 18.32 -9.93
CA VAL A 322 5.33 18.62 -11.22
C VAL A 322 5.76 17.31 -11.88
N LYS A 323 5.38 17.10 -13.15
CA LYS A 323 5.71 15.88 -13.91
C LYS A 323 7.23 15.77 -14.14
N PRO A 324 7.75 14.55 -14.38
CA PRO A 324 9.16 14.40 -14.76
C PRO A 324 9.48 15.16 -16.05
N ASN A 325 10.64 15.82 -16.10
CA ASN A 325 11.07 16.64 -17.23
C ASN A 325 10.03 17.71 -17.66
N SER A 326 9.29 18.26 -16.72
CA SER A 326 8.33 19.34 -16.97
C SER A 326 8.54 20.51 -16.03
N SER A 327 7.89 21.62 -16.36
CA SER A 327 7.86 22.78 -15.49
C SER A 327 6.44 23.30 -15.34
N GLU A 328 6.11 23.74 -14.14
CA GLU A 328 4.82 24.36 -13.81
C GLU A 328 5.03 25.78 -13.28
N ASN A 329 4.04 26.64 -13.53
CA ASN A 329 4.05 28.02 -13.06
C ASN A 329 3.13 28.15 -11.84
N PHE A 330 3.70 28.63 -10.74
CA PHE A 330 3.06 28.79 -9.45
C PHE A 330 2.71 30.26 -9.26
N THR A 331 1.43 30.62 -9.44
CA THR A 331 0.99 32.01 -9.36
C THR A 331 0.78 32.42 -7.91
N PHE A 332 1.61 33.37 -7.45
CA PHE A 332 1.46 34.05 -6.18
C PHE A 332 0.64 35.30 -6.37
N LYS A 333 -0.33 35.51 -5.49
CA LYS A 333 -1.13 36.72 -5.45
C LYS A 333 -0.75 37.53 -4.22
N ILE A 334 -0.31 38.76 -4.44
CA ILE A 334 -0.14 39.74 -3.36
C ILE A 334 -1.35 40.65 -3.32
N SER A 335 -1.87 40.91 -2.13
CA SER A 335 -2.93 41.87 -1.86
C SER A 335 -2.43 42.82 -0.78
N LEU A 336 -2.44 44.11 -1.09
CA LEU A 336 -2.04 45.18 -0.18
C LEU A 336 -3.10 45.30 0.93
N PRO A 337 -2.76 45.02 2.20
CA PRO A 337 -3.66 45.26 3.30
C PRO A 337 -3.91 46.74 3.45
N GLU A 338 -5.12 47.08 3.86
CA GLU A 338 -5.55 48.45 4.10
C GLU A 338 -4.69 49.17 5.14
N ASP A 339 -4.11 48.40 6.07
CA ASP A 339 -3.25 48.92 7.12
C ASP A 339 -1.75 48.90 6.81
N ALA A 340 -1.37 48.57 5.57
CA ALA A 340 0.01 48.52 5.13
C ALA A 340 0.80 49.80 5.42
N LYS A 341 2.05 49.63 5.85
CA LYS A 341 3.01 50.73 5.97
C LYS A 341 3.74 50.92 4.63
N LEU A 342 4.04 52.18 4.29
CA LEU A 342 4.79 52.53 3.09
C LEU A 342 6.21 51.96 3.08
N GLY A 343 6.81 51.91 1.89
CA GLY A 343 8.19 51.50 1.69
C GLY A 343 8.31 50.06 1.17
N LYS A 344 9.56 49.60 1.06
CA LYS A 344 9.87 48.27 0.56
C LYS A 344 9.45 47.20 1.57
N ARG A 345 8.78 46.17 1.09
CA ARG A 345 8.40 44.98 1.84
C ARG A 345 9.07 43.77 1.20
N GLU A 346 9.59 42.88 2.03
CA GLU A 346 10.28 41.67 1.60
C GLU A 346 9.77 40.47 2.38
N TRP A 347 9.59 39.36 1.69
CA TRP A 347 9.25 38.06 2.25
C TRP A 347 10.28 37.03 1.83
N LYS A 348 10.51 36.06 2.71
CA LYS A 348 11.31 34.87 2.39
C LYS A 348 10.45 33.64 2.57
N PHE A 349 10.52 32.75 1.58
CA PHE A 349 9.77 31.50 1.56
C PHE A 349 10.71 30.32 1.37
N LYS A 350 10.30 29.17 1.94
CA LYS A 350 10.93 27.88 1.74
C LYS A 350 9.94 26.95 1.04
N ILE A 351 10.36 26.40 -0.09
CA ILE A 351 9.65 25.32 -0.77
C ILE A 351 10.23 24.01 -0.24
N ARG A 352 9.38 23.12 0.25
CA ARG A 352 9.71 21.75 0.62
C ARG A 352 9.00 20.78 -0.30
N THR A 353 9.63 19.64 -0.54
CA THR A 353 9.11 18.53 -1.34
C THR A 353 9.39 17.23 -0.61
N ILE A 354 8.76 16.13 -1.03
CA ILE A 354 8.97 14.83 -0.38
C ILE A 354 10.41 14.33 -0.63
N TYR A 355 10.87 14.38 -1.89
CA TYR A 355 12.17 13.80 -2.30
C TYR A 355 13.11 14.72 -3.08
N ALA A 356 12.64 15.87 -3.58
CA ALA A 356 13.45 16.79 -4.39
C ALA A 356 14.19 17.85 -3.53
N GLY A 357 14.18 17.67 -2.21
CA GLY A 357 14.79 18.59 -1.24
C GLY A 357 13.97 19.86 -1.01
N SER A 358 14.66 20.95 -0.67
CA SER A 358 14.07 22.25 -0.39
C SER A 358 14.86 23.39 -1.00
N ASN A 359 14.19 24.43 -1.48
CA ASN A 359 14.80 25.66 -1.96
C ASN A 359 14.17 26.88 -1.30
N GLU A 360 14.95 27.95 -1.16
CA GLU A 360 14.47 29.23 -0.64
C GLU A 360 14.41 30.27 -1.76
N PHE A 361 13.41 31.13 -1.72
CA PHE A 361 13.29 32.28 -2.61
C PHE A 361 12.73 33.48 -1.85
N SER A 362 13.03 34.66 -2.36
CA SER A 362 12.54 35.92 -1.79
C SER A 362 11.51 36.55 -2.72
N THR A 363 10.57 37.26 -2.12
CA THR A 363 9.66 38.13 -2.85
C THR A 363 9.74 39.55 -2.31
N ASN A 364 9.50 40.54 -3.14
CA ASN A 364 9.48 41.93 -2.69
C ASN A 364 8.43 42.77 -3.43
N THR A 365 8.04 43.88 -2.80
CA THR A 365 7.19 44.91 -3.41
C THR A 365 7.49 46.29 -2.78
N LEU A 366 7.19 47.36 -3.52
CA LEU A 366 7.21 48.73 -3.02
C LEU A 366 5.80 49.24 -2.76
N VAL A 367 5.51 49.62 -1.52
CA VAL A 367 4.22 50.22 -1.16
C VAL A 367 4.35 51.74 -1.18
N TYR A 368 3.50 52.38 -1.96
CA TYR A 368 3.48 53.84 -2.12
C TYR A 368 2.05 54.38 -2.10
N PHE A 369 1.92 55.71 -1.96
CA PHE A 369 0.64 56.37 -2.05
C PHE A 369 0.27 56.70 -3.50
N PRO A 370 -1.02 56.69 -3.85
CA PRO A 370 -1.45 57.18 -5.15
C PRO A 370 -1.16 58.67 -5.29
N SER A 371 -1.21 59.17 -6.52
CA SER A 371 -1.05 60.61 -6.76
C SER A 371 -2.20 61.39 -6.10
N LEU A 372 -1.97 62.67 -5.77
CA LEU A 372 -3.03 63.53 -5.21
C LEU A 372 -4.25 63.60 -6.14
N ASP A 373 -4.04 63.65 -7.46
CA ASP A 373 -5.13 63.69 -8.43
C ASP A 373 -5.96 62.41 -8.45
N GLU A 374 -5.31 61.24 -8.44
CA GLU A 374 -5.99 59.95 -8.30
C GLU A 374 -6.76 59.88 -6.96
N SER A 375 -6.14 60.35 -5.88
CA SER A 375 -6.74 60.33 -4.53
C SER A 375 -7.98 61.22 -4.43
N ILE A 376 -7.95 62.41 -5.05
CA ILE A 376 -9.10 63.32 -5.12
C ILE A 376 -10.23 62.69 -5.94
N ALA A 377 -9.90 62.09 -7.09
CA ALA A 377 -10.90 61.42 -7.94
C ALA A 377 -11.54 60.24 -7.20
N GLU A 378 -10.75 59.44 -6.50
CA GLU A 378 -11.22 58.31 -5.70
C GLU A 378 -12.08 58.78 -4.52
N ALA A 379 -11.66 59.82 -3.77
CA ALA A 379 -12.45 60.40 -2.69
C ALA A 379 -13.82 60.93 -3.16
N LYS A 380 -13.90 61.48 -4.38
CA LYS A 380 -15.16 61.95 -4.99
C LYS A 380 -16.12 60.81 -5.33
N ASN A 381 -15.62 59.59 -5.53
CA ASN A 381 -16.43 58.40 -5.82
C ASN A 381 -16.86 57.65 -4.55
N MET A 382 -16.37 58.02 -3.37
CA MET A 382 -16.76 57.38 -2.11
C MET A 382 -18.21 57.70 -1.71
N PRO A 383 -18.86 56.84 -0.89
CA PRO A 383 -20.16 57.16 -0.28
C PRO A 383 -20.14 58.52 0.43
N LYS A 384 -21.12 59.37 0.09
CA LYS A 384 -21.22 60.72 0.66
C LYS A 384 -21.40 60.66 2.18
N SER A 385 -20.43 61.24 2.87
CA SER A 385 -20.38 61.38 4.32
C SER A 385 -19.58 62.64 4.69
N GLU A 386 -19.71 63.08 5.93
CA GLU A 386 -18.91 64.20 6.44
C GLU A 386 -17.40 63.87 6.40
N ILE A 387 -17.04 62.58 6.50
CA ILE A 387 -15.66 62.11 6.30
C ILE A 387 -15.21 62.37 4.86
N SER A 388 -15.95 61.89 3.86
CA SER A 388 -15.56 62.02 2.45
C SER A 388 -15.49 63.49 2.02
N GLU A 389 -16.41 64.34 2.50
CA GLU A 389 -16.41 65.78 2.17
C GLU A 389 -15.20 66.51 2.76
N ASN A 390 -14.90 66.29 4.04
CA ASN A 390 -13.71 66.89 4.65
C ASN A 390 -12.41 66.31 4.06
N LEU A 391 -12.42 65.04 3.63
CA LEU A 391 -11.29 64.40 2.99
C LEU A 391 -10.98 65.00 1.61
N ILE A 392 -12.00 65.26 0.79
CA ILE A 392 -11.83 65.94 -0.51
C ILE A 392 -11.23 67.34 -0.30
N LEU A 393 -11.78 68.12 0.64
CA LEU A 393 -11.25 69.45 0.96
C LEU A 393 -9.81 69.41 1.46
N MET A 394 -9.46 68.40 2.26
CA MET A 394 -8.10 68.21 2.75
C MET A 394 -7.12 67.87 1.63
N LEU A 395 -7.50 66.99 0.71
CA LEU A 395 -6.67 66.62 -0.45
C LEU A 395 -6.52 67.78 -1.45
N GLU A 396 -7.60 68.54 -1.71
CA GLU A 396 -7.55 69.73 -2.56
C GLU A 396 -6.68 70.84 -1.92
N GLY A 397 -6.78 71.04 -0.60
CA GLY A 397 -5.91 71.95 0.14
C GLY A 397 -4.43 71.53 0.09
N ALA A 398 -4.14 70.23 0.18
CA ALA A 398 -2.78 69.71 0.05
C ALA A 398 -2.20 69.91 -1.36
N LYS A 399 -3.05 69.97 -2.40
CA LYS A 399 -2.64 70.27 -3.78
C LYS A 399 -2.32 71.76 -4.00
N THR A 400 -3.05 72.66 -3.34
CA THR A 400 -2.91 74.12 -3.51
C THR A 400 -1.91 74.76 -2.56
N SER A 401 -1.49 74.07 -1.50
CA SER A 401 -0.46 74.55 -0.57
C SER A 401 0.87 74.78 -1.29
N THR A 402 1.18 76.04 -1.55
CA THR A 402 2.39 76.53 -2.24
C THR A 402 3.66 76.51 -1.38
N GLU A 403 3.55 76.24 -0.08
CA GLU A 403 4.70 75.95 0.76
C GLU A 403 5.24 74.56 0.42
N LYS A 404 6.31 74.54 -0.37
CA LYS A 404 7.20 73.40 -0.66
C LYS A 404 6.95 72.20 0.27
N GLN A 405 6.10 71.29 -0.18
CA GLN A 405 6.04 69.87 0.22
C GLN A 405 6.69 69.59 1.57
N ASN A 406 6.06 70.01 2.67
CA ASN A 406 6.38 69.34 3.93
C ASN A 406 5.94 67.89 3.74
N LEU A 407 6.90 67.03 3.40
CA LEU A 407 6.67 65.61 3.10
C LEU A 407 5.92 64.93 4.26
N LYS A 408 6.04 65.44 5.49
CA LYS A 408 5.27 64.98 6.64
C LYS A 408 3.79 65.35 6.57
N ASP A 409 3.44 66.57 6.17
CA ASP A 409 2.05 67.01 6.00
C ASP A 409 1.38 66.26 4.85
N LEU A 410 2.09 66.08 3.73
CA LEU A 410 1.62 65.29 2.60
C LEU A 410 1.45 63.82 2.98
N ALA A 411 2.44 63.21 3.65
CA ALA A 411 2.33 61.84 4.13
C ALA A 411 1.18 61.69 5.13
N GLY A 412 1.03 62.61 6.09
CA GLY A 412 -0.07 62.63 7.05
C GLY A 412 -1.43 62.70 6.36
N THR A 413 -1.56 63.56 5.35
CA THR A 413 -2.77 63.69 4.52
C THR A 413 -3.08 62.38 3.79
N MET A 414 -2.08 61.76 3.17
CA MET A 414 -2.26 60.51 2.44
C MET A 414 -2.55 59.31 3.35
N TYR A 415 -1.97 59.27 4.56
CA TYR A 415 -2.34 58.28 5.58
C TYR A 415 -3.79 58.45 6.04
N ILE A 416 -4.24 59.70 6.26
CA ILE A 416 -5.64 59.98 6.60
C ILE A 416 -6.57 59.58 5.45
N PHE A 417 -6.19 59.84 4.20
CA PHE A 417 -6.95 59.39 3.03
C PHE A 417 -7.12 57.87 3.01
N SER A 418 -6.01 57.13 3.10
CA SER A 418 -6.04 55.65 3.11
C SER A 418 -6.90 55.11 4.26
N ALA A 419 -6.70 55.61 5.49
CA ALA A 419 -7.47 55.15 6.64
C ALA A 419 -8.96 55.55 6.57
N SER A 420 -9.28 56.72 6.00
CA SER A 420 -10.67 57.17 5.83
C SER A 420 -11.41 56.36 4.77
N LYS A 421 -10.72 55.99 3.68
CA LYS A 421 -11.27 55.10 2.64
C LYS A 421 -11.71 53.77 3.25
N THR A 422 -10.79 53.12 3.97
CA THR A 422 -11.06 51.87 4.67
C THR A 422 -12.18 52.03 5.68
N LEU A 423 -12.14 53.08 6.49
CA LEU A 423 -13.19 53.35 7.47
C LEU A 423 -14.59 53.39 6.83
N ILE A 424 -14.76 54.12 5.72
CA ILE A 424 -16.06 54.24 5.02
C ILE A 424 -16.49 52.89 4.43
N PHE A 425 -15.56 52.16 3.81
CA PHE A 425 -15.84 50.85 3.22
C PHE A 425 -16.27 49.84 4.30
N GLU A 426 -15.49 49.73 5.38
CA GLU A 426 -15.72 48.77 6.46
C GLU A 426 -17.00 49.09 7.25
N ILE A 427 -17.38 50.36 7.43
CA ILE A 427 -18.70 50.73 8.00
C ILE A 427 -19.82 50.19 7.12
N SER A 428 -19.68 50.31 5.80
CA SER A 428 -20.69 49.82 4.85
C SER A 428 -20.75 48.29 4.86
N ALA A 429 -19.60 47.61 4.85
CA ALA A 429 -19.50 46.16 4.92
C ALA A 429 -20.09 45.60 6.23
N MET A 430 -19.76 46.22 7.37
CA MET A 430 -20.31 45.87 8.68
C MET A 430 -21.84 45.94 8.70
N LYS A 431 -22.43 46.98 8.08
CA LYS A 431 -23.90 47.16 8.01
C LYS A 431 -24.59 46.12 7.12
N ASN A 432 -23.87 45.59 6.14
CA ASN A 432 -24.41 44.67 5.13
C ASN A 432 -24.19 43.18 5.46
N THR A 433 -23.42 42.85 6.51
CA THR A 433 -23.22 41.46 6.94
C THR A 433 -24.06 41.10 8.17
N ASP A 434 -24.73 39.95 8.11
CA ASP A 434 -25.44 39.34 9.24
C ASP A 434 -24.55 38.38 10.03
N ALA A 435 -23.39 37.98 9.48
CA ALA A 435 -22.48 37.04 10.12
C ALA A 435 -21.68 37.73 11.23
N LEU A 436 -22.03 37.43 12.49
CA LEU A 436 -21.38 38.02 13.69
C LEU A 436 -19.84 37.99 13.65
N GLY A 437 -19.25 36.90 13.16
CA GLY A 437 -17.80 36.73 13.08
C GLY A 437 -17.12 37.64 12.06
N GLU A 438 -17.78 37.91 10.93
CA GLU A 438 -17.35 38.87 9.91
C GLU A 438 -17.57 40.29 10.40
N LYS A 439 -18.74 40.55 11.00
CA LYS A 439 -19.08 41.85 11.59
C LYS A 439 -18.04 42.32 12.61
N LEU A 440 -17.58 41.45 13.51
CA LEU A 440 -16.48 41.75 14.44
C LEU A 440 -15.14 42.03 13.74
N SER A 441 -14.88 41.37 12.61
CA SER A 441 -13.69 41.63 11.79
C SER A 441 -13.72 43.05 11.22
N HIS A 442 -14.86 43.45 10.65
CA HIS A 442 -15.07 44.81 10.14
C HIS A 442 -14.95 45.86 11.25
N ILE A 443 -15.54 45.60 12.42
CA ILE A 443 -15.40 46.47 13.61
C ILE A 443 -13.93 46.67 14.01
N SER A 444 -13.13 45.60 13.99
CA SER A 444 -11.69 45.67 14.29
C SER A 444 -10.92 46.51 13.26
N ALA A 445 -11.24 46.37 11.97
CA ALA A 445 -10.68 47.20 10.90
C ALA A 445 -11.06 48.69 11.07
N ILE A 446 -12.32 48.97 11.41
CA ILE A 446 -12.82 50.32 11.70
C ILE A 446 -12.01 50.97 12.84
N LYS A 447 -11.88 50.30 14.00
CA LYS A 447 -11.13 50.86 15.14
C LYS A 447 -9.67 51.12 14.81
N ARG A 448 -9.03 50.23 14.04
CA ARG A 448 -7.65 50.42 13.57
C ARG A 448 -7.53 51.66 12.67
N SER A 449 -8.47 51.86 11.75
CA SER A 449 -8.50 53.04 10.87
C SER A 449 -8.67 54.34 11.64
N ILE A 450 -9.52 54.37 12.67
CA ILE A 450 -9.67 55.56 13.54
C ILE A 450 -8.35 55.88 14.26
N ASN A 451 -7.70 54.88 14.85
CA ASN A 451 -6.41 55.07 15.51
C ASN A 451 -5.32 55.54 14.54
N LYS A 452 -5.34 55.06 13.29
CA LYS A 452 -4.43 55.55 12.23
C LYS A 452 -4.67 57.00 11.88
N ILE A 453 -5.93 57.42 11.72
CA ILE A 453 -6.28 58.84 11.49
C ILE A 453 -5.73 59.69 12.63
N GLU A 454 -5.90 59.24 13.87
CA GLU A 454 -5.38 59.95 15.05
C GLU A 454 -3.85 60.05 15.07
N MET A 455 -3.14 58.97 14.74
CA MET A 455 -1.67 58.99 14.64
C MET A 455 -1.19 59.86 13.48
N ALA A 456 -1.81 59.74 12.31
CA ALA A 456 -1.43 60.48 11.10
C ALA A 456 -1.70 61.98 11.22
N LYS A 457 -2.77 62.37 11.92
CA LYS A 457 -3.05 63.76 12.28
C LYS A 457 -1.86 64.42 13.01
N LYS A 458 -1.14 63.68 13.86
CA LYS A 458 0.03 64.20 14.60
C LYS A 458 1.22 64.54 13.69
N LEU A 459 1.22 64.06 12.44
CA LEU A 459 2.24 64.39 11.44
C LEU A 459 1.97 65.73 10.74
N ILE A 460 0.75 66.26 10.86
CA ILE A 460 0.30 67.45 10.15
C ILE A 460 0.50 68.70 11.00
N THR A 461 1.20 69.67 10.43
CA THR A 461 1.56 70.95 11.03
C THR A 461 0.88 72.13 10.36
N ALA A 462 0.53 72.02 9.07
CA ALA A 462 -0.24 73.04 8.36
C ALA A 462 -1.64 73.23 8.96
N GLY A 463 -1.98 74.45 9.36
CA GLY A 463 -3.20 74.77 10.11
C GLY A 463 -4.50 74.37 9.40
N GLU A 464 -4.59 74.65 8.09
CA GLU A 464 -5.78 74.29 7.29
C GLU A 464 -5.97 72.78 7.18
N LEU A 465 -4.90 72.02 6.92
CA LEU A 465 -4.94 70.56 6.83
C LEU A 465 -5.27 69.92 8.19
N LEU A 466 -4.71 70.49 9.28
CA LEU A 466 -4.93 70.02 10.64
C LEU A 466 -6.39 70.23 11.11
N ASP A 467 -7.03 71.34 10.71
CA ASP A 467 -8.47 71.58 10.95
C ASP A 467 -9.32 70.49 10.29
N LYS A 468 -9.08 70.21 9.00
CA LYS A 468 -9.79 69.15 8.27
C LYS A 468 -9.55 67.77 8.86
N ALA A 469 -8.30 67.42 9.18
CA ALA A 469 -7.96 66.16 9.84
C ALA A 469 -8.66 66.00 11.19
N THR A 470 -8.81 67.10 11.94
CA THR A 470 -9.52 67.08 13.23
C THR A 470 -11.01 66.85 13.06
N LYS A 471 -11.64 67.45 12.05
CA LYS A 471 -13.06 67.20 11.71
C LYS A 471 -13.29 65.74 11.33
N ILE A 472 -12.43 65.18 10.48
CA ILE A 472 -12.48 63.76 10.09
C ILE A 472 -12.40 62.85 11.32
N LEU A 473 -11.41 63.08 12.20
CA LEU A 473 -11.24 62.26 13.40
C LEU A 473 -12.44 62.36 14.37
N ASN A 474 -12.96 63.56 14.59
CA ASN A 474 -14.10 63.77 15.48
C ASN A 474 -15.34 63.03 14.97
N TYR A 475 -15.61 63.10 13.66
CA TYR A 475 -16.72 62.38 13.06
C TYR A 475 -16.53 60.87 13.16
N ALA A 476 -15.32 60.37 12.87
CA ALA A 476 -15.00 58.95 13.00
C ALA A 476 -15.19 58.43 14.45
N ARG A 477 -14.75 59.19 15.46
CA ARG A 477 -14.97 58.87 16.89
C ARG A 477 -16.45 58.92 17.28
N ASN A 478 -17.24 59.81 16.68
CA ASN A 478 -18.68 59.81 16.90
C ASN A 478 -19.33 58.52 16.37
N ILE A 479 -18.96 58.06 15.17
CA ILE A 479 -19.43 56.77 14.62
C ILE A 479 -19.02 55.60 15.52
N GLU A 480 -17.77 55.59 16.00
CA GLU A 480 -17.30 54.56 16.92
C GLU A 480 -18.23 54.45 18.14
N LYS A 481 -18.56 55.59 18.74
CA LYS A 481 -19.40 55.64 19.93
C LYS A 481 -20.88 55.30 19.64
N SER A 482 -21.43 55.82 18.55
CA SER A 482 -22.89 55.70 18.28
C SER A 482 -23.28 54.39 17.60
N GLU A 483 -22.43 53.87 16.71
CA GLU A 483 -22.74 52.70 15.90
C GLU A 483 -21.91 51.48 16.33
N ILE A 484 -20.59 51.64 16.43
CA ILE A 484 -19.68 50.50 16.62
C ILE A 484 -19.80 49.92 18.03
N ASP A 485 -19.69 50.75 19.06
CA ASP A 485 -19.83 50.29 20.44
C ASP A 485 -21.25 49.78 20.74
N ALA A 486 -22.28 50.34 20.09
CA ALA A 486 -23.65 49.85 20.18
C ALA A 486 -23.80 48.45 19.56
N GLU A 487 -23.19 48.21 18.41
CA GLU A 487 -23.22 46.92 17.73
C GLU A 487 -22.44 45.86 18.53
N VAL A 488 -21.26 46.20 19.04
CA VAL A 488 -20.51 45.31 19.95
C VAL A 488 -21.35 44.91 21.16
N GLU A 489 -22.09 45.84 21.75
CA GLU A 489 -22.95 45.54 22.90
C GLU A 489 -24.13 44.64 22.52
N ASN A 490 -24.67 44.79 21.31
CA ASN A 490 -25.67 43.87 20.77
C ASN A 490 -25.10 42.45 20.59
N ILE A 491 -23.88 42.34 20.07
CA ILE A 491 -23.16 41.05 19.93
C ILE A 491 -22.89 40.45 21.32
N ARG A 492 -22.53 41.27 22.31
CA ARG A 492 -22.33 40.83 23.70
C ARG A 492 -23.61 40.27 24.32
N LYS A 493 -24.79 40.82 24.02
CA LYS A 493 -26.07 40.23 24.46
C LYS A 493 -26.30 38.85 23.86
N ASN A 494 -25.94 38.64 22.59
CA ASN A 494 -26.06 37.34 21.94
C ASN A 494 -25.07 36.29 22.50
N LEU A 495 -23.94 36.71 23.09
CA LEU A 495 -23.02 35.78 23.77
C LEU A 495 -23.68 35.03 24.93
N GLU A 496 -24.68 35.61 25.61
CA GLU A 496 -25.40 34.92 26.69
C GLU A 496 -26.15 33.67 26.21
N ILE A 497 -26.55 33.64 24.94
CA ILE A 497 -27.17 32.48 24.29
C ILE A 497 -26.09 31.42 24.01
N TYR A 498 -24.99 31.83 23.35
CA TYR A 498 -23.89 30.91 23.02
C TYR A 498 -23.19 30.32 24.25
N LYS A 499 -23.17 31.02 25.39
CA LYS A 499 -22.67 30.51 26.69
C LYS A 499 -23.39 29.24 27.16
N LYS A 500 -24.57 28.95 26.61
CA LYS A 500 -25.40 27.78 26.94
C LYS A 500 -25.44 26.75 25.81
N GLU A 501 -25.39 27.20 24.56
CA GLU A 501 -25.68 26.36 23.39
C GLU A 501 -24.45 26.04 22.51
N ASP A 502 -23.41 26.88 22.50
CA ASP A 502 -22.26 26.71 21.61
C ASP A 502 -20.99 27.32 22.23
N TYR A 503 -20.27 26.51 23.01
CA TYR A 503 -19.11 26.98 23.77
C TYR A 503 -17.95 27.44 22.88
N LYS A 504 -17.73 26.76 21.75
CA LYS A 504 -16.70 27.11 20.77
C LYS A 504 -16.97 28.47 20.16
N ARG A 505 -18.19 28.70 19.68
CA ARG A 505 -18.58 30.00 19.10
C ARG A 505 -18.55 31.10 20.15
N CYS A 506 -18.96 30.83 21.38
CA CYS A 506 -18.82 31.76 22.49
C CYS A 506 -17.34 32.16 22.72
N ALA A 507 -16.42 31.19 22.79
CA ALA A 507 -15.01 31.45 23.01
C ALA A 507 -14.39 32.29 21.88
N VAL A 508 -14.66 31.92 20.62
CA VAL A 508 -14.15 32.63 19.43
C VAL A 508 -14.66 34.08 19.38
N LEU A 509 -15.96 34.29 19.61
CA LEU A 509 -16.55 35.64 19.59
C LEU A 509 -16.04 36.49 20.76
N SER A 510 -15.95 35.92 21.96
CA SER A 510 -15.44 36.62 23.15
C SER A 510 -13.98 37.03 22.97
N LYS A 511 -13.15 36.15 22.40
CA LYS A 511 -11.76 36.46 22.05
C LYS A 511 -11.66 37.62 21.06
N LYS A 512 -12.42 37.59 19.97
CA LYS A 512 -12.45 38.67 18.97
C LYS A 512 -12.87 40.02 19.58
N ILE A 513 -13.84 40.03 20.49
CA ILE A 513 -14.22 41.26 21.20
C ILE A 513 -13.08 41.71 22.12
N GLY A 514 -12.44 40.79 22.83
CA GLY A 514 -11.28 41.11 23.66
C GLY A 514 -10.14 41.76 22.87
N GLU A 515 -9.85 41.23 21.68
CA GLU A 515 -8.85 41.79 20.75
C GLU A 515 -9.22 43.23 20.31
N ILE A 516 -10.50 43.53 20.08
CA ILE A 516 -10.97 44.88 19.70
C ILE A 516 -10.66 45.92 20.80
N TYR A 517 -10.74 45.53 22.08
CA TYR A 517 -10.46 46.43 23.22
C TYR A 517 -9.06 46.24 23.82
N GLY A 518 -8.26 45.32 23.30
CA GLY A 518 -6.93 45.01 23.83
C GLY A 518 -6.92 44.39 25.23
N GLN A 519 -8.00 43.70 25.63
CA GLN A 519 -8.11 43.06 26.94
C GLN A 519 -8.85 41.72 26.83
N GLU A 520 -8.40 40.70 27.56
CA GLU A 520 -9.07 39.41 27.60
C GLU A 520 -10.42 39.52 28.34
N LEU A 521 -11.48 38.99 27.75
CA LEU A 521 -12.81 38.99 28.37
C LEU A 521 -12.99 37.79 29.30
N PRO A 522 -13.57 37.96 30.50
CA PRO A 522 -13.88 36.85 31.40
C PRO A 522 -14.71 35.74 30.75
N GLU A 523 -15.59 36.11 29.82
CA GLU A 523 -16.44 35.20 29.05
C GLU A 523 -15.65 34.23 28.18
N GLN A 524 -14.49 34.65 27.65
CA GLN A 524 -13.64 33.80 26.84
C GLN A 524 -13.18 32.58 27.65
N LYS A 525 -12.59 32.83 28.83
CA LYS A 525 -12.07 31.77 29.70
C LYS A 525 -13.17 30.80 30.15
N ILE A 526 -14.34 31.34 30.52
CA ILE A 526 -15.48 30.52 30.93
C ILE A 526 -15.94 29.59 29.79
N CYS A 527 -16.01 30.11 28.56
CA CYS A 527 -16.44 29.32 27.40
C CYS A 527 -15.38 28.31 26.95
N GLU A 528 -14.09 28.66 27.00
CA GLU A 528 -12.99 27.73 26.73
C GLU A 528 -12.96 26.57 27.74
N GLU A 529 -13.11 26.86 29.03
CA GLU A 529 -13.17 25.83 30.09
C GLU A 529 -14.36 24.89 29.88
N LYS A 530 -15.55 25.43 29.56
CA LYS A 530 -16.73 24.61 29.26
C LYS A 530 -16.55 23.76 28.00
N TYR A 531 -15.95 24.31 26.95
CA TYR A 531 -15.63 23.59 25.73
C TYR A 531 -14.70 22.42 26.02
N ILE A 532 -13.59 22.66 26.72
CA ILE A 532 -12.61 21.62 27.10
C ILE A 532 -13.30 20.54 27.94
N GLN A 533 -14.13 20.92 28.91
CA GLN A 533 -14.88 19.95 29.72
C GLN A 533 -15.86 19.10 28.89
N ALA A 534 -16.57 19.70 27.94
CA ALA A 534 -17.49 18.98 27.07
C ALA A 534 -16.76 17.98 26.16
N ILE A 535 -15.67 18.41 25.51
CA ILE A 535 -14.85 17.54 24.66
C ILE A 535 -14.17 16.44 25.47
N THR A 536 -13.68 16.73 26.67
CA THR A 536 -13.07 15.72 27.54
C THR A 536 -14.09 14.64 27.95
N LYS A 537 -15.31 15.04 28.31
CA LYS A 537 -16.41 14.11 28.60
C LYS A 537 -16.81 13.29 27.38
N ALA A 538 -16.87 13.92 26.21
CA ALA A 538 -17.18 13.24 24.95
C ALA A 538 -16.09 12.23 24.58
N SER A 539 -14.80 12.56 24.73
CA SER A 539 -13.70 11.63 24.47
C SER A 539 -13.81 10.37 25.33
N LYS A 540 -14.10 10.53 26.63
CA LYS A 540 -14.29 9.39 27.52
C LYS A 540 -15.48 8.51 27.09
N LEU A 541 -16.61 9.12 26.74
CA LEU A 541 -17.78 8.40 26.28
C LEU A 541 -17.56 7.69 24.93
N LYS A 542 -16.68 8.22 24.07
CA LYS A 542 -16.31 7.56 22.83
C LYS A 542 -15.60 6.23 23.11
N ASP A 543 -14.64 6.23 24.04
CA ASP A 543 -13.94 5.02 24.45
C ASP A 543 -14.93 4.02 25.08
N ASP A 544 -15.86 4.50 25.92
CA ASP A 544 -16.92 3.68 26.49
C ASP A 544 -17.84 3.08 25.40
N ALA A 545 -18.21 3.85 24.37
CA ALA A 545 -19.02 3.35 23.25
C ALA A 545 -18.32 2.26 22.44
N GLU A 546 -17.01 2.39 22.22
CA GLU A 546 -16.22 1.40 21.49
C GLU A 546 -16.08 0.10 22.29
N ASN A 547 -15.85 0.20 23.60
CA ASN A 547 -15.83 -0.97 24.50
C ASN A 547 -17.18 -1.71 24.47
N VAL A 548 -18.29 -0.99 24.64
CA VAL A 548 -19.64 -1.59 24.58
C VAL A 548 -19.93 -2.15 23.18
N ARG A 549 -19.44 -1.49 22.12
CA ARG A 549 -19.60 -1.99 20.74
C ARG A 549 -18.88 -3.31 20.57
N ASN A 550 -17.64 -3.44 21.00
CA ASN A 550 -16.88 -4.69 20.91
C ASN A 550 -17.59 -5.85 21.61
N GLU A 551 -18.21 -5.60 22.78
CA GLU A 551 -19.02 -6.62 23.47
C GLU A 551 -20.26 -7.08 22.64
N ILE A 552 -20.86 -6.19 21.86
CA ILE A 552 -21.92 -6.54 20.90
C ILE A 552 -21.34 -7.37 19.74
N GLU A 553 -20.18 -6.98 19.23
CA GLU A 553 -19.55 -7.62 18.07
C GLU A 553 -19.09 -9.05 18.38
N GLU A 554 -18.57 -9.31 19.58
CA GLU A 554 -18.17 -10.66 20.02
C GLU A 554 -19.34 -11.66 20.06
N ASN A 555 -20.57 -11.16 20.23
CA ASN A 555 -21.77 -11.98 20.35
C ASN A 555 -22.63 -12.00 19.08
N THR A 556 -22.23 -11.27 18.04
CA THR A 556 -23.00 -11.13 16.79
C THR A 556 -22.14 -11.32 15.54
N PHE A 557 -22.76 -11.74 14.45
CA PHE A 557 -22.11 -11.93 13.15
C PHE A 557 -22.76 -11.04 12.10
N VAL A 558 -21.95 -10.41 11.25
CA VAL A 558 -22.43 -9.47 10.23
C VAL A 558 -23.00 -10.23 9.02
N VAL A 559 -24.25 -9.94 8.63
CA VAL A 559 -24.90 -10.49 7.44
C VAL A 559 -25.61 -9.38 6.67
N GLY A 560 -25.08 -9.03 5.50
CA GLY A 560 -25.61 -7.92 4.69
C GLY A 560 -25.51 -6.59 5.42
N THR A 561 -26.65 -5.90 5.59
CA THR A 561 -26.74 -4.61 6.30
C THR A 561 -27.11 -4.75 7.78
N GLY A 562 -27.16 -5.97 8.31
CA GLY A 562 -27.55 -6.24 9.70
C GLY A 562 -26.59 -7.20 10.40
N ARG A 563 -26.82 -7.41 11.70
CA ARG A 563 -26.09 -8.39 12.51
C ARG A 563 -27.06 -9.47 12.98
N ILE A 564 -26.57 -10.71 13.04
CA ILE A 564 -27.31 -11.88 13.53
C ILE A 564 -26.64 -12.35 14.83
N LEU A 565 -27.44 -12.80 15.78
CA LEU A 565 -26.95 -13.31 17.06
C LEU A 565 -26.26 -14.68 16.88
N LEU A 566 -25.03 -14.84 17.38
CA LEU A 566 -24.28 -16.11 17.31
C LEU A 566 -24.84 -17.15 18.29
N ASN A 567 -25.15 -16.71 19.51
CA ASN A 567 -25.71 -17.53 20.57
C ASN A 567 -27.09 -17.00 20.98
N PRO A 568 -28.20 -17.71 20.66
CA PRO A 568 -29.55 -17.26 21.02
C PRO A 568 -29.76 -17.06 22.53
N PHE A 569 -29.00 -17.75 23.38
CA PHE A 569 -29.07 -17.59 24.84
C PHE A 569 -28.40 -16.31 25.34
N ALA A 570 -27.65 -15.60 24.50
CA ALA A 570 -27.02 -14.32 24.83
C ALA A 570 -27.89 -13.11 24.45
N TYR A 571 -29.14 -13.32 24.01
CA TYR A 571 -30.02 -12.25 23.51
C TYR A 571 -30.18 -11.08 24.49
N ASP A 572 -30.58 -11.36 25.74
CA ASP A 572 -30.84 -10.32 26.75
C ASP A 572 -29.57 -9.49 27.05
N TYR A 573 -28.41 -10.16 27.08
CA TYR A 573 -27.12 -9.50 27.25
C TYR A 573 -26.85 -8.53 26.10
N VAL A 574 -26.96 -9.02 24.86
CA VAL A 574 -26.69 -8.22 23.65
C VAL A 574 -27.63 -7.02 23.54
N ILE A 575 -28.93 -7.20 23.82
CA ILE A 575 -29.90 -6.09 23.77
C ILE A 575 -29.61 -5.04 24.85
N THR A 576 -29.23 -5.46 26.05
CA THR A 576 -28.82 -4.52 27.12
C THR A 576 -27.61 -3.70 26.67
N LYS A 577 -26.65 -4.32 25.97
CA LYS A 577 -25.49 -3.61 25.43
C LYS A 577 -25.84 -2.63 24.32
N TYR A 578 -26.81 -2.97 23.48
CA TYR A 578 -27.38 -2.00 22.53
C TYR A 578 -28.00 -0.80 23.26
N ASP A 579 -28.76 -1.00 24.35
CA ASP A 579 -29.34 0.10 25.16
C ASP A 579 -28.29 0.97 25.87
N GLU A 580 -27.22 0.35 26.37
CA GLU A 580 -26.08 1.06 26.96
C GLU A 580 -25.40 1.94 25.91
N ASN A 581 -25.12 1.40 24.73
CA ASN A 581 -24.46 2.13 23.64
C ASN A 581 -25.33 3.27 23.09
N GLU A 582 -26.65 3.06 23.00
CA GLU A 582 -27.61 4.10 22.62
C GLU A 582 -27.55 5.29 23.58
N LYS A 583 -27.57 5.06 24.90
CA LYS A 583 -27.43 6.12 25.91
C LYS A 583 -26.09 6.84 25.82
N ILE A 584 -25.01 6.14 25.49
CA ILE A 584 -23.69 6.74 25.28
C ILE A 584 -23.73 7.67 24.08
N TYR A 585 -24.29 7.23 22.95
CA TYR A 585 -24.47 8.08 21.76
C TYR A 585 -25.35 9.30 22.03
N GLU A 586 -26.47 9.16 22.74
CA GLU A 586 -27.30 10.31 23.13
C GLU A 586 -26.54 11.36 23.96
N ASN A 587 -25.66 10.91 24.85
CA ASN A 587 -24.82 11.80 25.64
C ASN A 587 -23.69 12.42 24.81
N LEU A 588 -23.09 11.66 23.89
CA LEU A 588 -22.10 12.17 22.94
C LEU A 588 -22.68 13.29 22.08
N ILE A 589 -23.87 13.10 21.51
CA ILE A 589 -24.60 14.11 20.74
C ILE A 589 -24.77 15.38 21.57
N LYS A 590 -25.31 15.26 22.80
CA LYS A 590 -25.50 16.41 23.71
C LYS A 590 -24.21 17.16 24.02
N PHE A 591 -23.11 16.45 24.27
CA PHE A 591 -21.83 17.10 24.58
C PHE A 591 -21.18 17.75 23.36
N TYR A 592 -21.23 17.11 22.19
CA TYR A 592 -20.72 17.70 20.96
C TYR A 592 -21.55 18.89 20.49
N ASP A 593 -22.88 18.83 20.60
CA ASP A 593 -23.76 19.96 20.28
C ASP A 593 -23.48 21.16 21.18
N ALA A 594 -23.44 20.96 22.50
CA ALA A 594 -23.12 22.03 23.45
C ALA A 594 -21.70 22.60 23.26
N ALA A 595 -20.75 21.77 22.81
CA ALA A 595 -19.40 22.21 22.47
C ALA A 595 -19.36 23.03 21.17
N GLY A 596 -20.37 22.93 20.29
CA GLY A 596 -20.37 23.55 18.96
C GLY A 596 -19.79 22.66 17.86
N GLU A 597 -19.55 21.37 18.12
CA GLU A 597 -19.03 20.38 17.15
C GLU A 597 -20.19 19.64 16.45
N THR A 598 -21.08 20.41 15.80
CA THR A 598 -22.29 19.88 15.15
C THR A 598 -22.02 18.81 14.09
N GLY A 599 -20.84 18.82 13.47
CA GLY A 599 -20.41 17.77 12.53
C GLY A 599 -20.23 16.42 13.23
N GLU A 600 -19.57 16.41 14.38
CA GLU A 600 -19.40 15.20 15.20
C GLU A 600 -20.74 14.74 15.77
N ALA A 601 -21.56 15.66 16.28
CA ALA A 601 -22.90 15.33 16.77
C ALA A 601 -23.74 14.59 15.72
N LYS A 602 -23.77 15.08 14.47
CA LYS A 602 -24.45 14.43 13.34
C LYS A 602 -23.91 13.04 13.01
N ILE A 603 -22.60 12.83 13.14
CA ILE A 603 -22.00 11.50 12.97
C ILE A 603 -22.58 10.53 14.01
N TYR A 604 -22.69 10.96 15.26
CA TYR A 604 -23.24 10.14 16.34
C TYR A 604 -24.76 10.00 16.28
N GLU A 605 -25.50 10.99 15.77
CA GLU A 605 -26.93 10.84 15.44
C GLU A 605 -27.12 9.71 14.43
N LYS A 606 -26.37 9.73 13.33
CA LYS A 606 -26.42 8.66 12.33
C LYS A 606 -26.04 7.30 12.92
N LYS A 607 -24.96 7.23 13.70
CA LYS A 607 -24.56 5.99 14.38
C LYS A 607 -25.63 5.49 15.36
N SER A 608 -26.34 6.38 16.04
CA SER A 608 -27.46 6.04 16.91
C SER A 608 -28.63 5.46 16.11
N ASP A 609 -28.97 6.04 14.96
CA ASP A 609 -30.03 5.52 14.10
C ASP A 609 -29.68 4.16 13.48
N ASP A 610 -28.43 4.00 13.03
CA ASP A 610 -27.90 2.74 12.53
C ASP A 610 -27.93 1.68 13.65
N LEU A 611 -27.50 2.03 14.86
CA LEU A 611 -27.52 1.15 16.04
C LEU A 611 -28.94 0.70 16.41
N LYS A 612 -29.92 1.61 16.39
CA LYS A 612 -31.34 1.29 16.60
C LYS A 612 -31.88 0.33 15.54
N THR A 613 -31.50 0.56 14.28
CA THR A 613 -31.89 -0.31 13.17
C THR A 613 -31.28 -1.70 13.33
N GLU A 614 -30.00 -1.80 13.68
CA GLU A 614 -29.35 -3.07 13.97
C GLU A 614 -30.00 -3.82 15.14
N LYS A 615 -30.29 -3.12 16.26
CA LYS A 615 -30.98 -3.68 17.43
C LYS A 615 -32.33 -4.30 17.04
N ASN A 616 -33.08 -3.63 16.18
CA ASN A 616 -34.36 -4.12 15.66
C ASN A 616 -34.19 -5.38 14.80
N ILE A 617 -33.16 -5.43 13.96
CA ILE A 617 -32.84 -6.61 13.13
C ILE A 617 -32.47 -7.80 14.02
N VAL A 618 -31.59 -7.62 15.01
CA VAL A 618 -31.20 -8.68 15.96
C VAL A 618 -32.43 -9.22 16.69
N SER A 619 -33.32 -8.33 17.13
CA SER A 619 -34.59 -8.71 17.79
C SER A 619 -35.52 -9.49 16.87
N ALA A 620 -35.64 -9.08 15.60
CA ALA A 620 -36.44 -9.80 14.61
C ALA A 620 -35.89 -11.21 14.33
N PHE A 621 -34.57 -11.36 14.20
CA PHE A 621 -33.93 -12.67 14.01
C PHE A 621 -34.17 -13.61 15.20
N PHE A 622 -34.08 -13.10 16.42
CA PHE A 622 -34.37 -13.91 17.61
C PHE A 622 -35.81 -14.43 17.63
N MET A 623 -36.78 -13.57 17.25
CA MET A 623 -38.19 -13.99 17.11
C MET A 623 -38.38 -15.08 16.05
N VAL A 624 -37.72 -14.96 14.89
CA VAL A 624 -37.77 -15.99 13.82
C VAL A 624 -37.17 -17.31 14.31
N TYR A 625 -36.02 -17.26 14.99
CA TYR A 625 -35.39 -18.44 15.57
C TYR A 625 -36.32 -19.14 16.57
N GLY A 626 -36.94 -18.37 17.49
CA GLY A 626 -37.93 -18.90 18.43
C GLY A 626 -39.12 -19.57 17.74
N ALA A 627 -39.64 -18.96 16.67
CA ALA A 627 -40.72 -19.54 15.87
C ALA A 627 -40.33 -20.88 15.22
N ILE A 628 -39.10 -20.99 14.68
CA ILE A 628 -38.59 -22.24 14.08
C ILE A 628 -38.47 -23.34 15.14
N VAL A 629 -37.94 -23.02 16.33
CA VAL A 629 -37.83 -23.99 17.44
C VAL A 629 -39.21 -24.49 17.87
N ILE A 630 -40.19 -23.58 18.00
CA ILE A 630 -41.58 -23.94 18.31
C ILE A 630 -42.17 -24.86 17.23
N LEU A 631 -41.94 -24.57 15.94
CA LEU A 631 -42.42 -25.41 14.84
C LEU A 631 -41.80 -26.80 14.86
N ILE A 632 -40.49 -26.92 15.14
CA ILE A 632 -39.81 -28.21 15.27
C ILE A 632 -40.38 -29.01 16.45
N LEU A 633 -40.52 -28.38 17.62
CA LEU A 633 -41.09 -29.03 18.81
C LEU A 633 -42.53 -29.48 18.56
N THR A 634 -43.35 -28.63 17.93
CA THR A 634 -44.73 -28.96 17.57
C THR A 634 -44.77 -30.13 16.58
N SER A 635 -43.88 -30.15 15.58
CA SER A 635 -43.77 -31.25 14.61
C SER A 635 -43.39 -32.57 15.28
N ILE A 636 -42.47 -32.55 16.25
CA ILE A 636 -42.09 -33.73 17.04
C ILE A 636 -43.30 -34.23 17.85
N VAL A 637 -44.00 -33.34 18.55
CA VAL A 637 -45.20 -33.69 19.33
C VAL A 637 -46.29 -34.28 18.43
N VAL A 638 -46.56 -33.67 17.28
CA VAL A 638 -47.53 -34.18 16.30
C VAL A 638 -47.14 -35.56 15.78
N ARG A 639 -45.85 -35.79 15.46
CA ARG A 639 -45.37 -37.12 15.02
C ARG A 639 -45.51 -38.18 16.11
N ILE A 640 -45.17 -37.85 17.36
CA ILE A 640 -45.35 -38.75 18.50
C ILE A 640 -46.84 -39.09 18.66
N PHE A 641 -47.71 -38.09 18.55
CA PHE A 641 -49.16 -38.29 18.64
C PHE A 641 -49.69 -39.18 17.51
N ILE A 642 -49.31 -38.91 16.25
CA ILE A 642 -49.70 -39.74 15.10
C ILE A 642 -49.20 -41.18 15.29
N GLY A 643 -47.92 -41.37 15.63
CA GLY A 643 -47.35 -42.70 15.87
C GLY A 643 -48.05 -43.44 17.02
N TRP A 644 -48.40 -42.74 18.09
CA TRP A 644 -49.17 -43.31 19.20
C TRP A 644 -50.59 -43.71 18.78
N THR A 645 -51.27 -42.89 17.98
CA THR A 645 -52.61 -43.24 17.45
C THR A 645 -52.56 -44.43 16.48
N GLN A 646 -51.53 -44.53 15.64
CA GLN A 646 -51.32 -45.70 14.77
C GLN A 646 -51.04 -46.95 15.59
N TYR A 647 -50.15 -46.86 16.58
CA TYR A 647 -49.87 -47.96 17.50
C TYR A 647 -51.13 -48.46 18.22
N LYS A 648 -51.97 -47.54 18.73
CA LYS A 648 -53.26 -47.88 19.35
C LYS A 648 -54.20 -48.60 18.38
N ARG A 649 -54.28 -48.14 17.12
CA ARG A 649 -55.10 -48.77 16.08
C ARG A 649 -54.62 -50.18 15.74
N ASP A 650 -53.31 -50.35 15.58
CA ASP A 650 -52.69 -51.66 15.32
C ASP A 650 -52.87 -52.63 16.50
N GLU A 651 -52.91 -52.13 17.74
CA GLU A 651 -53.20 -52.91 18.95
C GLU A 651 -54.66 -53.39 18.97
N GLU A 652 -55.62 -52.53 18.58
CA GLU A 652 -57.03 -52.89 18.44
C GLU A 652 -57.27 -53.89 17.29
N GLU A 653 -56.61 -53.71 16.15
CA GLU A 653 -56.66 -54.63 15.00
C GLU A 653 -56.08 -56.02 15.37
N LYS A 654 -55.02 -56.08 16.19
CA LYS A 654 -54.50 -57.34 16.75
C LYS A 654 -55.49 -58.03 17.69
N MET A 655 -56.31 -57.29 18.44
CA MET A 655 -57.34 -57.87 19.30
C MET A 655 -58.57 -58.37 18.51
N LEU A 656 -58.79 -57.86 17.30
CA LEU A 656 -59.88 -58.30 16.40
C LEU A 656 -59.49 -59.49 15.49
N GLY A 657 -58.24 -59.95 15.56
CA GLY A 657 -57.85 -61.23 14.97
C GLY A 657 -57.60 -61.21 13.46
N ASP A 658 -57.17 -60.09 12.89
CA ASP A 658 -56.71 -60.04 11.50
C ASP A 658 -55.24 -59.59 11.46
N VAL A 659 -54.33 -60.56 11.34
CA VAL A 659 -52.90 -60.32 11.15
C VAL A 659 -52.61 -60.50 9.67
N VAL A 660 -52.47 -59.39 8.94
CA VAL A 660 -51.80 -59.39 7.64
C VAL A 660 -50.43 -58.74 7.82
N TYR A 661 -49.39 -59.57 7.91
CA TYR A 661 -48.02 -59.13 7.70
C TYR A 661 -47.87 -58.72 6.23
N GLY A 662 -47.64 -57.42 6.01
CA GLY A 662 -47.20 -56.83 4.75
C GLY A 662 -46.25 -55.69 5.03
#